data_AF-A0A9C8N3X6-F1
#
_entry.id   AF-A0A9C8N3X6-F1
#
_cell.length_a   1.000
_cell.length_b   1.000
_cell.length_c   1.000
_cell.angle_alpha   90.00
_cell.angle_beta   90.00
_cell.angle_gamma   90.00
#
_symmetry.space_group_name_H-M   'P 1'
#
loop_
_entity.id
_entity.type
_entity.pdbx_description
1 polymer ?
#
loop_
_entity_poly.entity_id
_entity_poly.type
_entity_poly.pdbx_seq_one_letter_code
_entity_poly.pdbx_strand_id
1 'polypeptide(L)'
;DVYKRQPIGIGDLFSISKLIVLPSETEGRGLPIIEAAACGVPIFCRRYQPEEVYSHVIGEHLHLELRLKTIDFKDPQLNKDIVESVKQHLFSPISFEKNCKHNRYVIEKRYSFEALTDEFKHIIYKLYLQIQSNHKPMDRAKKAFRKYETHLENNKVYTKDIMNTSNRQYLAGYGQMAFMVFLKSLIDPSYFRVEEKRIRGMAMQFAEELVDSKSNLSPIPIEIKHKFYNSVVSLFDLREGEIPVRMDHSFAYRHRNKIKYPYREYTPQELTGVINILFKKHISPPAVINIMNSKTIHDDWHKNIYSLLNHAEIGINHIEDLEEKISANIPLAYFPGKQIELELELFVLEPVRLRLGLKRDEKITIRNITSRELEPIYIIPPIEPLGRSITADVLKSHICYSKNEELKLLFEHEICKIVGSKQHSVGIHFYEIGQKAAHILKKIKDANGFIITLGDHEAMMTDIVDLERFHLGIVKHILASEIMRIPIGNAYIQHVPAGLRFTLSYPTPVQDGKSFSQELQGLKYKRICSKYGENKVLNILKKDAEKNGTPLTVLLNTLGKPKEKKRVISYTSLNGLYDDGLPWSGIMAKIRFSISDKSWRFNVVTATDRPKLVTEFMKAFVNSTKLNTRVAWNGGYILNPELVGKLGIPERFIGSPLGLIISNGKVLSPPLYSKPAFLVNANGRLEIKRVNCSKGLIITNGDSKITLGSEVYNLSEPNDDPCFYDMLYQNQEIPGNGRILVRMAGNIIKDIIATHKGQDIPVLPVGLTLSFPQNKFPKSWKENTTLDIRMIGWPDYDSAIEAGPQHLDNGKVCIDMDIEGWKTLNSIRTQAARLDYLDSRGPKIAIGLDKNGDLLIITINGRIRESVGATHHDIANIMKSRGIRYAMGFDPGGSSTLVIDGKTLNISPYNHRYEEDVYSLPPEPRAVANAVLLSEINGKE
;
A
#
# COMPACT_ATOMS: atom_id res chain seq x y z
N ASP A 1 80.56 -17.06 -7.48
CA ASP A 1 79.22 -17.30 -8.01
C ASP A 1 78.30 -16.12 -7.81
N VAL A 2 77.76 -15.68 -8.94
CA VAL A 2 76.48 -15.00 -9.11
C VAL A 2 76.28 -13.74 -8.26
N TYR A 3 76.63 -12.59 -8.87
CA TYR A 3 75.82 -11.38 -8.75
C TYR A 3 74.35 -11.81 -8.68
N LYS A 4 73.73 -11.80 -7.48
CA LYS A 4 72.28 -11.78 -7.38
C LYS A 4 71.89 -10.48 -8.07
N ARG A 5 71.71 -10.53 -9.40
CA ARG A 5 71.06 -9.49 -10.17
C ARG A 5 69.73 -9.32 -9.46
N GLN A 6 69.59 -8.26 -8.68
CA GLN A 6 68.27 -7.88 -8.21
C GLN A 6 67.43 -7.75 -9.48
N PRO A 7 66.31 -8.48 -9.58
CA PRO A 7 65.45 -8.36 -10.73
C PRO A 7 65.05 -6.88 -10.88
N ILE A 8 65.12 -6.37 -12.11
CA ILE A 8 64.66 -5.02 -12.44
C ILE A 8 63.22 -4.88 -11.93
N GLY A 9 63.00 -3.94 -11.03
CA GLY A 9 61.67 -3.62 -10.52
C GLY A 9 60.89 -2.79 -11.53
N ILE A 10 59.57 -2.75 -11.39
CA ILE A 10 58.71 -1.91 -12.25
C ILE A 10 59.11 -0.42 -12.16
N GLY A 11 59.49 0.06 -10.97
CA GLY A 11 59.96 1.43 -10.77
C GLY A 11 61.28 1.74 -11.50
N ASP A 12 62.16 0.74 -11.65
CA ASP A 12 63.39 0.89 -12.44
C ASP A 12 63.06 1.07 -13.93
N LEU A 13 62.06 0.34 -14.44
CA LEU A 13 61.57 0.49 -15.83
C LEU A 13 61.01 1.90 -16.09
N PHE A 14 60.20 2.41 -15.17
CA PHE A 14 59.69 3.79 -15.26
C PHE A 14 60.83 4.81 -15.18
N SER A 15 61.78 4.64 -14.27
CA SER A 15 62.89 5.58 -14.03
C SER A 15 63.90 5.69 -15.18
N ILE A 16 63.98 4.68 -16.06
CA ILE A 16 64.77 4.74 -17.30
C ILE A 16 64.16 5.74 -18.30
N SER A 17 62.86 5.97 -18.23
CA SER A 17 62.13 6.78 -19.21
C SER A 17 62.28 8.27 -18.95
N LYS A 18 62.37 9.07 -20.03
CA LYS A 18 62.32 10.54 -19.98
C LYS A 18 60.90 11.10 -20.03
N LEU A 19 59.94 10.30 -20.50
CA LEU A 19 58.52 10.60 -20.58
C LEU A 19 57.77 9.27 -20.62
N ILE A 20 56.69 9.17 -19.86
CA ILE A 20 55.76 8.05 -19.93
C ILE A 20 54.56 8.48 -20.76
N VAL A 21 54.25 7.68 -21.78
CA VAL A 21 53.16 7.96 -22.73
C VAL A 21 52.09 6.89 -22.59
N LEU A 22 50.88 7.32 -22.27
CA LEU A 22 49.76 6.47 -21.91
C LEU A 22 48.53 6.84 -22.77
N PRO A 23 48.47 6.41 -24.04
CA PRO A 23 47.44 6.85 -24.98
C PRO A 23 46.13 6.05 -24.89
N SER A 24 46.03 5.11 -23.94
CA SER A 24 44.93 4.15 -23.84
C SER A 24 43.60 4.80 -23.44
N GLU A 25 42.48 4.26 -23.93
CA GLU A 25 41.14 4.72 -23.59
C GLU A 25 40.57 4.08 -22.31
N THR A 26 41.23 3.06 -21.74
CA THR A 26 40.73 2.29 -20.59
C THR A 26 41.85 1.96 -19.57
N GLU A 27 42.87 2.81 -19.53
CA GLU A 27 44.19 2.55 -18.98
C GLU A 27 44.20 2.01 -17.54
N GLY A 28 44.24 0.68 -17.35
CA GLY A 28 44.60 0.00 -16.08
C GLY A 28 43.97 0.51 -14.79
N ARG A 29 42.87 1.27 -14.86
CA ARG A 29 42.29 2.09 -13.77
C ARG A 29 43.24 3.14 -13.15
N GLY A 30 44.20 3.64 -13.93
CA GLY A 30 45.11 4.74 -13.56
C GLY A 30 46.34 4.34 -12.74
N LEU A 31 46.58 3.04 -12.53
CA LEU A 31 47.78 2.55 -11.84
C LEU A 31 49.09 2.99 -12.52
N PRO A 32 49.26 2.93 -13.86
CA PRO A 32 50.51 3.36 -14.50
C PRO A 32 50.80 4.86 -14.31
N ILE A 33 49.75 5.70 -14.21
CA ILE A 33 49.88 7.13 -13.89
C ILE A 33 50.46 7.29 -12.47
N ILE A 34 49.95 6.53 -11.51
CA ILE A 34 50.41 6.57 -10.11
C ILE A 34 51.87 6.10 -10.02
N GLU A 35 52.23 5.01 -10.71
CA GLU A 35 53.59 4.45 -10.73
C GLU A 35 54.59 5.42 -11.39
N ALA A 36 54.23 6.01 -12.53
CA ALA A 36 55.04 7.02 -13.20
C ALA A 36 55.24 8.28 -12.34
N ALA A 37 54.18 8.72 -11.66
CA ALA A 37 54.23 9.85 -10.74
C ALA A 37 55.14 9.56 -9.54
N ALA A 38 55.09 8.34 -9.00
CA ALA A 38 55.95 7.89 -7.90
C ALA A 38 57.44 7.88 -8.30
N CYS A 39 57.74 7.52 -9.56
CA CYS A 39 59.10 7.54 -10.09
C CYS A 39 59.58 8.95 -10.47
N GLY A 40 58.72 9.96 -10.42
CA GLY A 40 59.07 11.34 -10.76
C GLY A 40 59.37 11.53 -12.25
N VAL A 41 58.64 10.84 -13.12
CA VAL A 41 58.76 10.89 -14.58
C VAL A 41 57.58 11.69 -15.14
N PRO A 42 57.72 12.50 -16.21
CA PRO A 42 56.58 13.23 -16.75
C PRO A 42 55.60 12.25 -17.38
N ILE A 43 54.32 12.58 -17.29
CA ILE A 43 53.23 11.71 -17.70
C ILE A 43 52.45 12.44 -18.79
N PHE A 44 52.40 11.84 -19.97
CA PHE A 44 51.54 12.24 -21.06
C PHE A 44 50.47 11.17 -21.25
N CYS A 45 49.22 11.47 -20.89
CA CYS A 45 48.15 10.48 -20.81
C CYS A 45 46.87 10.94 -21.50
N ARG A 46 46.06 10.00 -21.98
CA ARG A 46 44.70 10.30 -22.41
C ARG A 46 43.79 10.35 -21.18
N ARG A 47 42.77 11.21 -21.20
CA ARG A 47 41.67 11.12 -20.23
C ARG A 47 40.81 9.89 -20.56
N TYR A 48 41.07 8.79 -19.86
CA TYR A 48 40.47 7.48 -20.15
C TYR A 48 39.05 7.34 -19.59
N GLN A 49 38.28 6.40 -20.14
CA GLN A 49 36.93 6.06 -19.69
C GLN A 49 36.93 4.86 -18.72
N PRO A 50 36.11 4.88 -17.63
CA PRO A 50 35.20 5.97 -17.25
C PRO A 50 35.94 7.20 -16.69
N GLU A 51 35.55 8.39 -17.14
CA GLU A 51 36.16 9.68 -16.76
C GLU A 51 36.18 9.92 -15.24
N GLU A 52 35.18 9.41 -14.51
CA GLU A 52 35.11 9.52 -13.05
C GLU A 52 36.33 8.87 -12.37
N VAL A 53 36.79 7.73 -12.89
CA VAL A 53 37.96 7.03 -12.34
C VAL A 53 39.23 7.83 -12.63
N TYR A 54 39.37 8.38 -13.84
CA TYR A 54 40.49 9.28 -14.19
C TYR A 54 40.52 10.52 -13.28
N SER A 55 39.37 11.19 -13.14
CA SER A 55 39.21 12.38 -12.29
C SER A 55 39.58 12.11 -10.83
N HIS A 56 39.23 10.94 -10.30
CA HIS A 56 39.64 10.51 -8.97
C HIS A 56 41.14 10.22 -8.85
N VAL A 57 41.76 9.57 -9.85
CA VAL A 57 43.21 9.31 -9.87
C VAL A 57 43.99 10.62 -9.90
N ILE A 58 43.64 11.54 -10.81
CA ILE A 58 44.25 12.87 -10.86
C ILE A 58 43.98 13.65 -9.56
N GLY A 59 42.80 13.49 -8.96
CA GLY A 59 42.40 14.17 -7.73
C GLY A 59 41.67 15.48 -7.98
N GLU A 60 40.91 15.60 -9.07
CA GLU A 60 40.20 16.85 -9.41
C GLU A 60 39.16 17.26 -8.34
N HIS A 61 38.73 16.32 -7.51
CA HIS A 61 37.87 16.54 -6.34
C HIS A 61 38.64 17.08 -5.10
N LEU A 62 39.97 17.15 -5.15
CA LEU A 62 40.85 17.60 -4.06
C LEU A 62 41.37 19.02 -4.28
N HIS A 63 41.97 19.60 -3.24
CA HIS A 63 42.71 20.86 -3.32
C HIS A 63 43.87 20.76 -4.34
N LEU A 64 44.21 21.86 -5.01
CA LEU A 64 45.20 21.90 -6.10
C LEU A 64 46.56 21.29 -5.69
N GLU A 65 46.94 21.42 -4.42
CA GLU A 65 48.19 20.86 -3.87
C GLU A 65 48.24 19.33 -3.83
N LEU A 66 47.08 18.66 -3.90
CA LEU A 66 46.96 17.21 -3.88
C LEU A 66 46.61 16.62 -5.26
N ARG A 67 46.61 17.46 -6.31
CA ARG A 67 46.32 17.00 -7.69
C ARG A 67 47.60 16.56 -8.38
N LEU A 68 47.54 15.41 -9.05
CA LEU A 68 48.62 15.02 -9.96
C LEU A 68 48.67 15.99 -11.13
N LYS A 69 49.88 16.35 -11.53
CA LYS A 69 50.15 17.16 -12.71
C LYS A 69 50.54 16.23 -13.86
N THR A 70 49.60 16.05 -14.77
CA THR A 70 49.79 15.28 -16.00
C THR A 70 49.64 16.20 -17.21
N ILE A 71 50.23 15.81 -18.33
CA ILE A 71 49.90 16.39 -19.63
C ILE A 71 48.79 15.49 -20.19
N ASP A 72 47.55 15.94 -20.15
CA ASP A 72 46.41 15.13 -20.57
C ASP A 72 45.67 15.67 -21.81
N PHE A 73 45.09 14.75 -22.58
CA PHE A 73 44.35 15.07 -23.80
C PHE A 73 43.03 14.28 -23.89
N LYS A 74 42.01 14.91 -24.52
CA LYS A 74 40.71 14.29 -24.82
C LYS A 74 40.58 13.91 -26.30
N ASP A 75 41.09 14.74 -27.20
CA ASP A 75 40.97 14.56 -28.65
C ASP A 75 42.17 13.76 -29.20
N PRO A 76 41.98 12.73 -30.04
CA PRO A 76 43.08 12.09 -30.75
C PRO A 76 43.95 13.05 -31.58
N GLN A 77 43.44 14.22 -31.98
CA GLN A 77 44.24 15.30 -32.56
C GLN A 77 44.88 16.16 -31.47
N LEU A 78 46.20 16.02 -31.30
CA LEU A 78 46.97 16.85 -30.36
C LEU A 78 47.04 18.29 -30.85
N ASN A 79 46.53 19.23 -30.06
CA ASN A 79 46.62 20.65 -30.38
C ASN A 79 48.07 21.17 -30.19
N LYS A 80 48.38 22.33 -30.77
CA LYS A 80 49.72 22.94 -30.70
C LYS A 80 50.16 23.20 -29.25
N ASP A 81 49.24 23.51 -28.35
CA ASP A 81 49.53 23.82 -26.95
C ASP A 81 49.99 22.58 -26.16
N ILE A 82 49.36 21.42 -26.39
CA ILE A 82 49.78 20.14 -25.81
C ILE A 82 51.16 19.74 -26.34
N VAL A 83 51.39 19.88 -27.65
CA VAL A 83 52.69 19.59 -28.26
C VAL A 83 53.79 20.50 -27.68
N GLU A 84 53.51 21.79 -27.52
CA GLU A 84 54.46 22.73 -26.92
C GLU A 84 54.68 22.44 -25.43
N SER A 85 53.64 22.03 -24.70
CA SER A 85 53.75 21.58 -23.30
C SER A 85 54.65 20.35 -23.18
N VAL A 86 54.49 19.33 -24.05
CA VAL A 86 55.38 18.16 -24.09
C VAL A 86 56.82 18.56 -24.39
N LYS A 87 57.05 19.47 -25.36
CA LYS A 87 58.39 19.99 -25.69
C LYS A 87 59.02 20.71 -24.49
N GLN A 88 58.27 21.59 -23.82
CA GLN A 88 58.76 22.28 -22.63
C GLN A 88 59.13 21.31 -21.51
N HIS A 89 58.34 20.25 -21.29
CA HIS A 89 58.64 19.24 -20.26
C HIS A 89 59.83 18.35 -20.61
N LEU A 90 60.07 18.06 -21.90
CA LEU A 90 61.22 17.27 -22.35
C LEU A 90 62.53 18.08 -22.39
N PHE A 91 62.47 19.36 -22.76
CA PHE A 91 63.66 20.19 -23.03
C PHE A 91 63.94 21.29 -21.99
N SER A 92 63.07 21.49 -20.98
CA SER A 92 63.29 22.43 -19.87
C SER A 92 63.33 21.73 -18.50
N PRO A 93 64.51 21.27 -18.04
CA PRO A 93 64.64 20.43 -16.85
C PRO A 93 64.12 21.06 -15.55
N ILE A 94 64.20 22.40 -15.42
CA ILE A 94 63.89 23.14 -14.19
C ILE A 94 62.37 23.17 -13.91
N SER A 95 61.56 23.44 -14.93
CA SER A 95 60.09 23.45 -14.81
C SER A 95 59.55 22.05 -14.51
N PHE A 96 60.16 21.06 -15.16
CA PHE A 96 59.85 19.64 -15.01
C PHE A 96 60.14 19.12 -13.59
N GLU A 97 61.31 19.44 -13.04
CA GLU A 97 61.71 18.97 -11.71
C GLU A 97 60.71 19.39 -10.63
N LYS A 98 60.13 20.60 -10.76
CA LYS A 98 59.08 21.10 -9.86
C LYS A 98 57.81 20.25 -9.94
N ASN A 99 57.35 19.88 -11.13
CA ASN A 99 56.16 19.06 -11.31
C ASN A 99 56.36 17.61 -10.84
N CYS A 100 57.56 17.04 -11.02
CA CYS A 100 57.87 15.70 -10.52
C CYS A 100 58.07 15.63 -9.01
N LYS A 101 58.65 16.67 -8.40
CA LYS A 101 58.68 16.81 -6.94
C LYS A 101 57.25 16.91 -6.38
N HIS A 102 56.39 17.70 -7.03
CA HIS A 102 54.97 17.81 -6.68
C HIS A 102 54.24 16.47 -6.81
N ASN A 103 54.35 15.78 -7.95
CA ASN A 103 53.69 14.49 -8.14
C ASN A 103 54.15 13.44 -7.13
N ARG A 104 55.45 13.35 -6.83
CA ARG A 104 55.96 12.45 -5.79
C ARG A 104 55.39 12.79 -4.42
N TYR A 105 55.34 14.08 -4.05
CA TYR A 105 54.67 14.52 -2.83
C TYR A 105 53.20 14.11 -2.79
N VAL A 106 52.47 14.27 -3.91
CA VAL A 106 51.07 13.85 -4.02
C VAL A 106 50.93 12.33 -3.84
N ILE A 107 51.82 11.53 -4.42
CA ILE A 107 51.86 10.07 -4.23
C ILE A 107 52.13 9.71 -2.78
N GLU A 108 53.14 10.32 -2.15
CA GLU A 108 53.47 10.11 -0.74
C GLU A 108 52.28 10.46 0.18
N LYS A 109 51.51 11.50 -0.15
CA LYS A 109 50.35 11.92 0.66
C LYS A 109 49.09 11.09 0.43
N ARG A 110 48.87 10.56 -0.77
CA ARG A 110 47.59 9.89 -1.14
C ARG A 110 47.67 8.38 -1.25
N TYR A 111 48.84 7.83 -1.58
CA TYR A 111 49.02 6.43 -1.97
C TYR A 111 50.14 5.73 -1.21
N SER A 112 50.70 6.35 -0.16
CA SER A 112 51.69 5.71 0.70
C SER A 112 51.07 4.69 1.64
N PHE A 113 51.93 3.85 2.23
CA PHE A 113 51.51 2.93 3.30
C PHE A 113 50.95 3.69 4.52
N GLU A 114 51.46 4.88 4.82
CA GLU A 114 50.94 5.73 5.90
C GLU A 114 49.52 6.23 5.59
N ALA A 115 49.29 6.76 4.38
CA ALA A 115 47.96 7.17 3.92
C ALA A 115 46.96 5.98 3.94
N LEU A 116 47.39 4.81 3.47
CA LEU A 116 46.58 3.59 3.54
C LEU A 116 46.29 3.18 4.99
N THR A 117 47.30 3.22 5.86
CA THR A 117 47.18 2.89 7.28
C THR A 117 46.19 3.82 7.98
N ASP A 118 46.24 5.11 7.70
CA ASP A 118 45.34 6.09 8.30
C ASP A 118 43.90 5.94 7.80
N GLU A 119 43.70 5.61 6.52
CA GLU A 119 42.38 5.27 6.00
C GLU A 119 41.83 3.97 6.64
N PHE A 120 42.66 2.95 6.81
CA PHE A 120 42.28 1.73 7.53
C PHE A 120 41.92 2.03 9.00
N LYS A 121 42.72 2.84 9.71
CA LYS A 121 42.40 3.27 11.08
C LYS A 121 41.05 3.98 11.11
N HIS A 122 40.77 4.85 10.15
CA HIS A 122 39.49 5.55 10.04
C HIS A 122 38.32 4.60 9.81
N ILE A 123 38.43 3.67 8.87
CA ILE A 123 37.41 2.65 8.60
C ILE A 123 37.16 1.76 9.82
N ILE A 124 38.24 1.25 10.43
CA ILE A 124 38.17 0.40 11.63
C ILE A 124 37.56 1.17 12.79
N TYR A 125 37.90 2.44 12.97
CA TYR A 125 37.34 3.27 14.02
C TYR A 125 35.83 3.49 13.84
N LYS A 126 35.37 3.76 12.61
CA LYS A 126 33.94 3.84 12.29
C LYS A 126 33.21 2.52 12.55
N LEU A 127 33.80 1.39 12.16
CA LEU A 127 33.26 0.06 12.43
C LEU A 127 33.17 -0.20 13.94
N TYR A 128 34.22 0.12 14.70
CA TYR A 128 34.24 0.05 16.16
C TYR A 128 33.09 0.87 16.77
N LEU A 129 32.87 2.10 16.30
CA LEU A 129 31.76 2.93 16.75
C LEU A 129 30.39 2.34 16.38
N GLN A 130 30.27 1.66 15.24
CA GLN A 130 29.03 1.04 14.77
C GLN A 130 28.65 -0.23 15.54
N ILE A 131 29.62 -1.09 15.87
CA ILE A 131 29.37 -2.40 16.51
C ILE A 131 29.29 -2.34 18.04
N GLN A 132 29.26 -1.14 18.62
CA GLN A 132 29.10 -0.98 20.06
C GLN A 132 27.74 -1.50 20.55
N SER A 133 27.67 -1.82 21.86
CA SER A 133 26.44 -2.26 22.50
C SER A 133 25.26 -1.31 22.22
N ASN A 134 24.12 -1.88 21.82
CA ASN A 134 22.92 -1.14 21.49
C ASN A 134 22.05 -0.77 22.72
N HIS A 135 22.42 -1.11 23.96
CA HIS A 135 21.60 -0.80 25.14
C HIS A 135 21.28 0.71 25.29
N LYS A 136 22.30 1.57 25.22
CA LYS A 136 22.11 3.03 25.31
C LYS A 136 21.37 3.60 24.09
N PRO A 137 21.74 3.26 22.84
CA PRO A 137 20.94 3.60 21.65
C PRO A 137 19.46 3.21 21.75
N MET A 138 19.16 2.01 22.24
CA MET A 138 17.80 1.49 22.37
C MET A 138 16.97 2.25 23.41
N ASP A 139 17.55 2.63 24.56
CA ASP A 139 16.89 3.52 25.53
C ASP A 139 16.57 4.91 24.92
N ARG A 140 17.48 5.46 24.11
CA ARG A 140 17.25 6.74 23.42
C ARG A 140 16.13 6.61 22.39
N ALA A 141 16.13 5.54 21.60
CA ALA A 141 15.08 5.23 20.63
C ALA A 141 13.70 5.13 21.33
N LYS A 142 13.63 4.39 22.45
CA LYS A 142 12.39 4.27 23.25
C LYS A 142 11.90 5.61 23.78
N LYS A 143 12.80 6.45 24.29
CA LYS A 143 12.47 7.80 24.74
C LYS A 143 12.01 8.72 23.60
N ALA A 144 12.58 8.56 22.41
CA ALA A 144 12.18 9.33 21.24
C ALA A 144 10.76 8.97 20.78
N PHE A 145 10.43 7.68 20.70
CA PHE A 145 9.05 7.23 20.42
C PHE A 145 8.05 7.77 21.43
N ARG A 146 8.32 7.60 22.74
CA ARG A 146 7.43 8.12 23.79
C ARG A 146 7.23 9.63 23.70
N LYS A 147 8.30 10.40 23.45
CA LYS A 147 8.22 11.85 23.29
C LYS A 147 7.35 12.23 22.08
N TYR A 148 7.51 11.51 20.98
CA TYR A 148 6.74 11.72 19.76
C TYR A 148 5.26 11.36 19.93
N GLU A 149 4.96 10.21 20.53
CA GLU A 149 3.60 9.77 20.86
C GLU A 149 2.88 10.76 21.78
N THR A 150 3.52 11.16 22.89
CA THR A 150 2.99 12.18 23.81
C THR A 150 2.74 13.51 23.08
N HIS A 151 3.61 13.88 22.13
CA HIS A 151 3.43 15.06 21.32
C HIS A 151 2.17 14.97 20.43
N LEU A 152 1.93 13.83 19.77
CA LEU A 152 0.74 13.62 18.96
C LEU A 152 -0.54 13.64 19.81
N GLU A 153 -0.56 12.93 20.94
CA GLU A 153 -1.72 12.85 21.83
C GLU A 153 -2.15 14.23 22.35
N ASN A 154 -1.18 15.03 22.80
CA ASN A 154 -1.44 16.37 23.33
C ASN A 154 -2.00 17.35 22.29
N ASN A 155 -1.68 17.16 21.01
CA ASN A 155 -2.06 18.07 19.94
C ASN A 155 -3.30 17.58 19.16
N LYS A 156 -3.62 16.28 19.20
CA LYS A 156 -4.76 15.67 18.50
C LYS A 156 -6.11 16.32 18.84
N VAL A 157 -6.26 16.84 20.06
CA VAL A 157 -7.51 17.51 20.48
C VAL A 157 -7.80 18.78 19.67
N TYR A 158 -6.77 19.48 19.20
CA TYR A 158 -6.92 20.77 18.51
C TYR A 158 -7.39 20.62 17.06
N THR A 159 -7.34 19.42 16.48
CA THR A 159 -7.65 19.20 15.06
C THR A 159 -9.06 18.68 14.81
N LYS A 160 -9.84 18.43 15.86
CA LYS A 160 -11.22 17.90 15.78
C LYS A 160 -12.14 18.73 14.88
N ASP A 161 -11.91 20.04 14.81
CA ASP A 161 -12.73 20.96 14.01
C ASP A 161 -12.33 21.01 12.53
N ILE A 162 -11.16 20.49 12.16
CA ILE A 162 -10.63 20.52 10.79
C ILE A 162 -10.47 19.12 10.18
N MET A 163 -10.82 18.06 10.90
CA MET A 163 -10.81 16.68 10.42
C MET A 163 -11.97 15.88 11.01
N ASN A 164 -12.71 15.15 10.17
CA ASN A 164 -13.74 14.21 10.60
C ASN A 164 -13.22 12.77 10.60
N THR A 165 -12.91 12.26 11.79
CA THR A 165 -12.35 10.92 12.02
C THR A 165 -13.38 9.91 12.54
N SER A 166 -14.68 10.21 12.49
CA SER A 166 -15.72 9.35 13.07
C SER A 166 -15.83 7.98 12.37
N ASN A 167 -15.67 7.96 11.05
CA ASN A 167 -15.72 6.73 10.23
C ASN A 167 -14.42 6.48 9.45
N ARG A 168 -13.39 7.30 9.67
CA ARG A 168 -12.17 7.31 8.86
C ARG A 168 -10.94 7.54 9.73
N GLN A 169 -9.89 6.79 9.43
CA GLN A 169 -8.57 7.05 10.00
C GLN A 169 -7.95 8.23 9.25
N TYR A 170 -7.38 9.20 9.98
CA TYR A 170 -6.44 10.16 9.41
C TYR A 170 -5.09 9.46 9.24
N LEU A 171 -4.59 9.42 8.01
CA LEU A 171 -3.30 8.81 7.70
C LEU A 171 -2.32 9.90 7.22
N ALA A 172 -1.30 10.18 8.03
CA ALA A 172 -0.30 11.19 7.74
C ALA A 172 0.83 10.62 6.87
N GLY A 173 0.54 10.33 5.61
CA GLY A 173 1.54 9.87 4.64
C GLY A 173 1.11 8.64 3.84
N TYR A 174 2.09 7.86 3.38
CA TYR A 174 1.85 6.78 2.41
C TYR A 174 1.05 5.60 2.97
N GLY A 175 1.27 5.24 4.23
CA GLY A 175 0.70 4.07 4.88
C GLY A 175 1.43 3.77 6.18
N GLN A 176 0.76 3.14 7.15
CA GLN A 176 1.43 2.66 8.36
C GLN A 176 2.44 1.58 7.98
N MET A 177 3.66 1.66 8.49
CA MET A 177 4.75 0.75 8.17
C MET A 177 4.52 -0.68 8.69
N ALA A 178 3.49 -0.93 9.49
CA ALA A 178 3.03 -2.27 9.83
C ALA A 178 2.52 -3.04 8.61
N PHE A 179 1.93 -2.32 7.65
CA PHE A 179 1.22 -2.85 6.51
C PHE A 179 2.06 -2.76 5.25
N MET A 180 2.06 -3.85 4.47
CA MET A 180 2.67 -3.86 3.15
C MET A 180 1.84 -2.98 2.22
N VAL A 181 2.51 -2.04 1.57
CA VAL A 181 1.93 -1.10 0.61
C VAL A 181 2.46 -1.34 -0.81
N PHE A 182 3.38 -2.29 -1.04
CA PHE A 182 3.75 -2.69 -2.41
C PHE A 182 2.85 -3.81 -2.88
N LEU A 183 2.26 -3.67 -4.07
CA LEU A 183 1.41 -4.69 -4.67
C LEU A 183 2.11 -6.05 -4.70
N LYS A 184 3.38 -6.12 -5.13
CA LYS A 184 4.14 -7.36 -5.18
C LYS A 184 4.30 -8.00 -3.80
N SER A 185 4.53 -7.23 -2.74
CA SER A 185 4.61 -7.76 -1.37
C SER A 185 3.32 -8.38 -0.87
N LEU A 186 2.15 -7.97 -1.39
CA LEU A 186 0.85 -8.57 -1.07
C LEU A 186 0.67 -9.94 -1.71
N ILE A 187 1.32 -10.19 -2.84
CA ILE A 187 1.11 -11.39 -3.66
C ILE A 187 2.27 -12.38 -3.48
N ASP A 188 3.51 -11.92 -3.67
CA ASP A 188 4.74 -12.71 -3.53
C ASP A 188 5.19 -12.79 -2.06
N PRO A 189 5.17 -13.98 -1.43
CA PRO A 189 5.58 -14.16 -0.03
C PRO A 189 7.06 -13.87 0.26
N SER A 190 7.92 -13.74 -0.76
CA SER A 190 9.35 -13.46 -0.59
C SER A 190 9.68 -11.96 -0.64
N TYR A 191 8.89 -11.19 -1.39
CA TYR A 191 9.22 -9.80 -1.73
C TYR A 191 9.07 -8.81 -0.57
N PHE A 192 8.25 -9.11 0.44
CA PHE A 192 8.03 -8.21 1.58
C PHE A 192 9.32 -7.81 2.30
N ARG A 193 10.38 -8.63 2.24
CA ARG A 193 11.68 -8.32 2.84
C ARG A 193 12.39 -7.17 2.13
N VAL A 194 12.14 -7.00 0.83
CA VAL A 194 12.65 -5.86 0.04
C VAL A 194 11.96 -4.58 0.51
N GLU A 195 10.64 -4.61 0.67
CA GLU A 195 9.86 -3.49 1.19
C GLU A 195 10.29 -3.12 2.62
N GLU A 196 10.44 -4.09 3.52
CA GLU A 196 10.89 -3.86 4.90
C GLU A 196 12.31 -3.25 4.93
N LYS A 197 13.22 -3.70 4.07
CA LYS A 197 14.56 -3.09 3.92
C LYS A 197 14.48 -1.67 3.38
N ARG A 198 13.57 -1.39 2.46
CA ARG A 198 13.39 -0.05 1.89
C ARG A 198 12.93 0.96 2.93
N ILE A 199 12.05 0.57 3.85
CA ILE A 199 11.67 1.41 5.00
C ILE A 199 12.90 1.81 5.83
N ARG A 200 13.79 0.85 6.11
CA ARG A 200 15.05 1.13 6.84
C ARG A 200 15.97 2.05 6.02
N GLY A 201 16.07 1.82 4.72
CA GLY A 201 16.84 2.67 3.80
C GLY A 201 16.35 4.12 3.80
N MET A 202 15.04 4.35 3.72
CA MET A 202 14.44 5.69 3.77
C MET A 202 14.74 6.41 5.10
N ALA A 203 14.66 5.70 6.23
CA ALA A 203 15.01 6.27 7.53
C ALA A 203 16.48 6.70 7.61
N MET A 204 17.40 5.87 7.11
CA MET A 204 18.83 6.18 7.13
C MET A 204 19.19 7.29 6.14
N GLN A 205 18.59 7.31 4.95
CA GLN A 205 18.75 8.40 3.98
C GLN A 205 18.31 9.73 4.60
N PHE A 206 17.15 9.78 5.26
CA PHE A 206 16.70 10.99 5.94
C PHE A 206 17.65 11.41 7.07
N ALA A 207 18.17 10.45 7.85
CA ALA A 207 19.16 10.75 8.89
C ALA A 207 20.45 11.34 8.33
N GLU A 208 20.93 10.85 7.18
CA GLU A 208 22.10 11.38 6.46
C GLU A 208 21.85 12.80 5.96
N GLU A 209 20.69 13.06 5.34
CA GLU A 209 20.30 14.40 4.89
C GLU A 209 20.31 15.44 6.03
N LEU A 210 19.88 15.06 7.24
CA LEU A 210 19.96 15.92 8.42
C LEU A 210 21.40 16.23 8.83
N VAL A 211 22.28 15.22 8.84
CA VAL A 211 23.70 15.39 9.18
C VAL A 211 24.38 16.29 8.15
N ASP A 212 24.12 16.08 6.86
CA ASP A 212 24.69 16.84 5.76
C ASP A 212 24.21 18.29 5.73
N SER A 213 22.94 18.52 6.10
CA SER A 213 22.40 19.87 6.22
C SER A 213 23.17 20.73 7.21
N LYS A 214 23.69 20.12 8.30
CA LYS A 214 24.48 20.81 9.32
C LYS A 214 25.97 20.82 9.01
N SER A 215 26.55 19.76 8.44
CA SER A 215 27.99 19.73 8.13
C SER A 215 28.42 20.86 7.20
N ASN A 216 27.52 21.32 6.33
CA ASN A 216 27.74 22.48 5.46
C ASN A 216 27.88 23.80 6.23
N LEU A 217 27.39 23.89 7.47
CA LEU A 217 27.48 25.06 8.34
C LEU A 217 28.56 24.89 9.42
N SER A 218 28.71 23.67 9.97
CA SER A 218 29.70 23.35 10.99
C SER A 218 30.00 21.83 11.04
N PRO A 219 31.28 21.41 11.09
CA PRO A 219 31.65 20.00 11.18
C PRO A 219 31.08 19.30 12.42
N ILE A 220 30.53 18.10 12.25
CA ILE A 220 30.03 17.27 13.36
C ILE A 220 31.07 16.18 13.66
N PRO A 221 31.51 16.00 14.94
CA PRO A 221 32.41 14.91 15.33
C PRO A 221 31.88 13.52 14.95
N ILE A 222 32.76 12.64 14.49
CA ILE A 222 32.39 11.32 13.98
C ILE A 222 31.70 10.45 15.04
N GLU A 223 32.10 10.57 16.30
CA GLU A 223 31.50 9.85 17.44
C GLU A 223 30.05 10.28 17.67
N ILE A 224 29.74 11.57 17.47
CA ILE A 224 28.38 12.09 17.61
C ILE A 224 27.53 11.61 16.42
N LYS A 225 28.07 11.64 15.19
CA LYS A 225 27.39 11.09 14.01
C LYS A 225 27.02 9.61 14.22
N HIS A 226 27.96 8.78 14.66
CA HIS A 226 27.70 7.36 14.93
C HIS A 226 26.74 7.15 16.11
N LYS A 227 26.81 7.95 17.18
CA LYS A 227 25.82 7.89 18.28
C LYS A 227 24.40 8.16 17.78
N PHE A 228 24.23 9.12 16.87
CA PHE A 228 22.95 9.41 16.24
C PHE A 228 22.50 8.25 15.33
N TYR A 229 23.33 7.80 14.38
CA TYR A 229 22.99 6.71 13.47
C TYR A 229 22.67 5.39 14.19
N ASN A 230 23.45 5.01 15.20
CA ASN A 230 23.16 3.81 16.01
C ASN A 230 21.81 3.95 16.76
N SER A 231 21.43 5.17 17.16
CA SER A 231 20.12 5.41 17.77
C SER A 231 18.98 5.27 16.74
N VAL A 232 19.20 5.68 15.49
CA VAL A 232 18.23 5.50 14.39
C VAL A 232 18.08 4.02 14.05
N VAL A 233 19.18 3.26 13.93
CA VAL A 233 19.14 1.81 13.69
C VAL A 233 18.36 1.09 14.80
N SER A 234 18.58 1.50 16.05
CA SER A 234 17.89 0.91 17.21
C SER A 234 16.37 1.12 17.22
N LEU A 235 15.82 2.04 16.42
CA LEU A 235 14.37 2.18 16.25
C LEU A 235 13.72 0.88 15.72
N PHE A 236 14.47 0.12 14.90
CA PHE A 236 14.00 -1.11 14.26
C PHE A 236 14.17 -2.37 15.12
N ASP A 237 14.97 -2.27 16.19
CA ASP A 237 15.26 -3.41 17.09
C ASP A 237 14.31 -3.45 18.30
N LEU A 238 13.61 -2.35 18.59
CA LEU A 238 12.67 -2.22 19.69
C LEU A 238 11.46 -3.15 19.52
N ARG A 239 11.10 -3.85 20.62
CA ARG A 239 9.95 -4.75 20.70
C ARG A 239 9.14 -4.43 21.94
N GLU A 240 7.81 -4.40 21.81
CA GLU A 240 6.88 -4.06 22.89
C GLU A 240 5.71 -5.05 22.97
N GLY A 241 5.99 -6.26 23.43
CA GLY A 241 4.97 -7.30 23.60
C GLY A 241 4.41 -7.81 22.26
N GLU A 242 3.11 -8.10 22.23
CA GLU A 242 2.44 -8.68 21.08
C GLU A 242 1.22 -7.87 20.62
N ILE A 243 0.95 -7.91 19.31
CA ILE A 243 -0.28 -7.36 18.73
C ILE A 243 -1.47 -8.31 18.98
N PRO A 244 -2.67 -7.80 19.31
CA PRO A 244 -3.81 -8.64 19.67
C PRO A 244 -4.35 -9.41 18.46
N VAL A 245 -4.57 -8.70 17.35
CA VAL A 245 -5.14 -9.21 16.10
C VAL A 245 -4.07 -9.09 15.00
N ARG A 246 -3.92 -10.13 14.18
CA ARG A 246 -3.03 -10.07 13.00
C ARG A 246 -3.79 -9.51 11.81
N MET A 247 -3.12 -8.74 10.96
CA MET A 247 -3.66 -8.28 9.69
C MET A 247 -2.98 -9.05 8.58
N ASP A 248 -3.77 -9.59 7.65
CA ASP A 248 -3.29 -10.52 6.60
C ASP A 248 -2.27 -9.90 5.63
N HIS A 249 -2.11 -8.58 5.64
CA HIS A 249 -1.13 -7.82 4.86
C HIS A 249 -0.11 -7.08 5.73
N SER A 250 0.07 -7.50 6.99
CA SER A 250 1.11 -6.95 7.86
C SER A 250 2.45 -7.70 7.74
N PHE A 251 3.55 -7.03 8.09
CA PHE A 251 4.85 -7.71 8.24
C PHE A 251 4.83 -8.78 9.34
N ALA A 252 4.07 -8.57 10.43
CA ALA A 252 3.90 -9.57 11.48
C ALA A 252 3.27 -10.87 10.95
N TYR A 253 2.25 -10.75 10.10
CA TYR A 253 1.66 -11.90 9.41
C TYR A 253 2.67 -12.62 8.51
N ARG A 254 3.44 -11.89 7.70
CA ARG A 254 4.48 -12.48 6.83
C ARG A 254 5.58 -13.19 7.60
N HIS A 255 6.01 -12.63 8.73
CA HIS A 255 6.99 -13.23 9.64
C HIS A 255 6.40 -14.31 10.56
N ARG A 256 5.09 -14.61 10.45
CA ARG A 256 4.38 -15.61 11.26
C ARG A 256 4.54 -15.43 12.77
N ASN A 257 4.55 -14.19 13.25
CA ASN A 257 4.60 -13.88 14.67
C ASN A 257 3.59 -12.77 15.03
N LYS A 258 3.53 -12.41 16.31
CA LYS A 258 2.71 -11.30 16.82
C LYS A 258 3.57 -10.19 17.42
N ILE A 259 4.88 -10.13 17.17
CA ILE A 259 5.78 -9.18 17.83
C ILE A 259 5.40 -7.74 17.43
N LYS A 260 5.14 -6.90 18.43
CA LYS A 260 4.90 -5.47 18.22
C LYS A 260 6.22 -4.72 18.12
N TYR A 261 6.43 -4.03 17.02
CA TYR A 261 7.57 -3.13 16.82
C TYR A 261 7.05 -1.69 16.79
N PRO A 262 7.49 -0.79 17.69
CA PRO A 262 6.95 0.56 17.78
C PRO A 262 7.00 1.34 16.47
N TYR A 263 8.08 1.21 15.70
CA TYR A 263 8.20 1.90 14.41
C TYR A 263 7.07 1.55 13.43
N ARG A 264 6.49 0.35 13.52
CA ARG A 264 5.45 -0.12 12.60
C ARG A 264 4.10 0.59 12.79
N GLU A 265 3.86 1.24 13.91
CA GLU A 265 2.62 1.99 14.18
C GLU A 265 2.55 3.32 13.41
N TYR A 266 3.67 3.77 12.85
CA TYR A 266 3.84 5.07 12.19
C TYR A 266 3.95 4.93 10.66
N THR A 267 3.68 6.02 9.94
CA THR A 267 4.06 6.15 8.53
C THR A 267 5.56 6.46 8.36
N PRO A 268 6.14 6.25 7.17
CA PRO A 268 7.52 6.68 6.91
C PRO A 268 7.76 8.16 7.20
N GLN A 269 6.76 9.01 6.97
CA GLN A 269 6.80 10.44 7.28
C GLN A 269 6.85 10.69 8.78
N GLU A 270 5.98 10.04 9.58
CA GLU A 270 5.99 10.18 11.04
C GLU A 270 7.30 9.70 11.67
N LEU A 271 7.93 8.66 11.09
CA LEU A 271 9.24 8.18 11.55
C LEU A 271 10.33 9.26 11.42
N THR A 272 10.23 10.16 10.43
CA THR A 272 11.15 11.31 10.31
C THR A 272 11.05 12.24 11.51
N GLY A 273 9.87 12.38 12.13
CA GLY A 273 9.68 13.13 13.37
C GLY A 273 10.44 12.54 14.55
N VAL A 274 10.39 11.21 14.70
CA VAL A 274 11.17 10.48 15.70
C VAL A 274 12.68 10.64 15.47
N ILE A 275 13.12 10.55 14.21
CA ILE A 275 14.52 10.75 13.83
C ILE A 275 14.95 12.20 14.09
N ASN A 276 14.11 13.19 13.81
CA ASN A 276 14.38 14.59 14.12
C ASN A 276 14.51 14.84 15.63
N ILE A 277 13.71 14.18 16.46
CA ILE A 277 13.86 14.24 17.93
C ILE A 277 15.21 13.67 18.36
N LEU A 278 15.66 12.55 17.78
CA LEU A 278 16.98 11.99 18.03
C LEU A 278 18.09 12.93 17.55
N PHE A 279 17.94 13.52 16.36
CA PHE A 279 18.90 14.45 15.77
C PHE A 279 19.09 15.67 16.68
N LYS A 280 17.99 16.31 17.09
CA LYS A 280 18.01 17.46 18.01
C LYS A 280 18.70 17.13 19.33
N LYS A 281 18.50 15.91 19.85
CA LYS A 281 19.12 15.46 21.10
C LYS A 281 20.63 15.26 21.00
N HIS A 282 21.15 14.81 19.87
CA HIS A 282 22.58 14.49 19.70
C HIS A 282 23.39 15.64 19.11
N ILE A 283 22.83 16.31 18.12
CA ILE A 283 23.57 17.18 17.21
C ILE A 283 23.22 18.65 17.42
N SER A 284 22.02 18.99 17.93
CA SER A 284 21.50 20.38 18.07
C SER A 284 21.52 21.18 16.75
N PRO A 285 20.38 21.43 16.11
CA PRO A 285 20.37 22.13 14.83
C PRO A 285 20.89 23.59 14.97
N PRO A 286 21.52 24.15 13.92
CA PRO A 286 21.99 25.54 13.95
C PRO A 286 20.82 26.52 14.08
N ALA A 287 21.06 27.67 14.72
CA ALA A 287 20.04 28.68 14.96
C ALA A 287 19.66 29.48 13.70
N VAL A 288 20.50 29.46 12.66
CA VAL A 288 20.34 30.27 11.45
C VAL A 288 20.32 29.36 10.23
N ILE A 289 19.28 29.52 9.42
CA ILE A 289 19.16 28.90 8.10
C ILE A 289 19.35 30.02 7.08
N ASN A 290 20.38 29.90 6.24
CA ASN A 290 20.58 30.85 5.15
C ASN A 290 19.43 30.74 4.16
N ILE A 291 18.66 31.83 4.02
CA ILE A 291 17.73 32.02 2.92
C ILE A 291 18.59 32.28 1.70
N MET A 292 18.64 31.30 0.79
CA MET A 292 19.32 31.52 -0.49
C MET A 292 18.50 32.51 -1.30
N ASN A 293 19.13 33.60 -1.75
CA ASN A 293 18.52 34.52 -2.70
C ASN A 293 18.06 33.73 -3.94
N SER A 294 16.79 33.86 -4.30
CA SER A 294 16.26 33.13 -5.44
C SER A 294 16.67 33.74 -6.78
N LYS A 295 16.52 32.90 -7.81
CA LYS A 295 16.49 33.22 -9.25
C LYS A 295 15.61 34.44 -9.56
N THR A 296 15.85 35.05 -10.72
CA THR A 296 15.10 36.20 -11.26
C THR A 296 13.58 35.99 -11.15
N ILE A 297 12.89 36.89 -10.46
CA ILE A 297 11.42 36.97 -10.42
C ILE A 297 10.96 37.62 -11.73
N HIS A 298 9.99 37.02 -12.40
CA HIS A 298 9.40 37.52 -13.64
C HIS A 298 8.14 38.35 -13.36
N ASP A 299 7.78 39.24 -14.29
CA ASP A 299 6.52 40.02 -14.19
C ASP A 299 5.25 39.15 -14.41
N ASP A 300 5.45 37.93 -14.93
CA ASP A 300 4.37 36.98 -15.22
C ASP A 300 4.26 35.93 -14.12
N TRP A 301 3.13 35.94 -13.39
CA TRP A 301 2.83 34.99 -12.32
C TRP A 301 2.86 33.54 -12.78
N HIS A 302 2.40 33.24 -13.99
CA HIS A 302 2.49 31.88 -14.54
C HIS A 302 3.95 31.47 -14.69
N LYS A 303 4.82 32.34 -15.24
CA LYS A 303 6.27 32.06 -15.33
C LYS A 303 6.91 31.86 -13.96
N ASN A 304 6.48 32.61 -12.95
CA ASN A 304 6.94 32.43 -11.57
C ASN A 304 6.48 31.08 -10.97
N ILE A 305 5.24 30.66 -11.23
CA ILE A 305 4.76 29.32 -10.86
C ILE A 305 5.58 28.23 -11.57
N TYR A 306 5.86 28.37 -12.87
CA TYR A 306 6.73 27.44 -13.60
C TYR A 306 8.16 27.43 -13.03
N SER A 307 8.70 28.58 -12.62
CA SER A 307 10.01 28.69 -11.97
C SER A 307 10.02 28.00 -10.59
N LEU A 308 8.96 28.16 -9.80
CA LEU A 308 8.75 27.45 -8.52
C LEU A 308 8.77 25.93 -8.73
N LEU A 309 8.23 25.47 -9.85
CA LEU A 309 8.19 24.07 -10.28
C LEU A 309 9.40 23.65 -11.13
N ASN A 310 10.48 24.44 -11.14
CA ASN A 310 11.73 24.18 -11.90
C ASN A 310 11.52 23.86 -13.38
N HIS A 311 10.49 24.45 -14.01
CA HIS A 311 10.10 24.20 -15.40
C HIS A 311 9.86 22.72 -15.72
N ALA A 312 9.50 21.92 -14.72
CA ALA A 312 9.15 20.52 -14.91
C ALA A 312 7.82 20.39 -15.68
N GLU A 313 7.67 19.29 -16.43
CA GLU A 313 6.44 18.96 -17.13
C GLU A 313 5.28 18.81 -16.13
N ILE A 314 4.16 19.50 -16.35
CA ILE A 314 3.01 19.49 -15.44
C ILE A 314 2.10 18.30 -15.78
N GLY A 315 2.05 17.30 -14.89
CA GLY A 315 1.19 16.12 -15.04
C GLY A 315 -0.25 16.28 -14.53
N ILE A 316 -0.49 17.23 -13.62
CA ILE A 316 -1.80 17.64 -13.09
C ILE A 316 -1.82 19.15 -13.00
N ASN A 317 -2.81 19.82 -13.58
CA ASN A 317 -2.81 21.28 -13.70
C ASN A 317 -4.17 21.90 -13.33
N HIS A 318 -4.25 22.55 -12.17
CA HIS A 318 -5.35 23.40 -11.72
C HIS A 318 -4.88 24.85 -11.51
N ILE A 319 -4.01 25.36 -12.38
CA ILE A 319 -3.44 26.70 -12.23
C ILE A 319 -4.49 27.81 -12.33
N GLU A 320 -5.49 27.64 -13.20
CA GLU A 320 -6.61 28.58 -13.36
C GLU A 320 -7.45 28.64 -12.08
N ASP A 321 -7.79 27.48 -11.49
CA ASP A 321 -8.53 27.39 -10.23
C ASP A 321 -7.75 28.05 -9.08
N LEU A 322 -6.42 27.92 -9.09
CA LEU A 322 -5.54 28.56 -8.11
C LEU A 322 -5.53 30.09 -8.28
N GLU A 323 -5.40 30.58 -9.51
CA GLU A 323 -5.40 32.02 -9.83
C GLU A 323 -6.72 32.69 -9.43
N GLU A 324 -7.84 32.03 -9.68
CA GLU A 324 -9.17 32.48 -9.23
C GLU A 324 -9.23 32.59 -7.71
N LYS A 325 -8.77 31.55 -6.99
CA LYS A 325 -8.83 31.49 -5.52
C LYS A 325 -7.92 32.50 -4.83
N ILE A 326 -6.71 32.74 -5.33
CA ILE A 326 -5.80 33.74 -4.74
C ILE A 326 -6.30 35.18 -4.98
N SER A 327 -7.01 35.41 -6.09
CA SER A 327 -7.61 36.72 -6.43
C SER A 327 -8.80 37.07 -5.53
N ALA A 328 -9.48 36.06 -4.99
CA ALA A 328 -10.58 36.25 -4.06
C ALA A 328 -10.09 36.78 -2.70
N ASN A 329 -10.83 37.73 -2.11
CA ASN A 329 -10.58 38.23 -0.76
C ASN A 329 -11.11 37.25 0.30
N ILE A 330 -10.46 36.09 0.38
CA ILE A 330 -10.71 35.01 1.34
C ILE A 330 -9.41 34.66 2.07
N PRO A 331 -9.47 34.18 3.32
CA PRO A 331 -8.27 33.88 4.07
C PRO A 331 -7.53 32.67 3.47
N LEU A 332 -6.21 32.78 3.40
CA LEU A 332 -5.31 31.78 2.83
C LEU A 332 -4.25 31.44 3.88
N ALA A 333 -3.88 30.17 4.01
CA ALA A 333 -2.61 29.80 4.62
C ALA A 333 -1.71 29.05 3.64
N TYR A 334 -0.41 29.28 3.67
CA TYR A 334 0.52 28.39 2.99
C TYR A 334 1.63 27.88 3.91
N PHE A 335 2.05 26.66 3.62
CA PHE A 335 3.18 26.02 4.27
C PHE A 335 4.43 26.24 3.41
N PRO A 336 5.42 27.00 3.91
CA PRO A 336 6.56 27.42 3.10
C PRO A 336 7.46 26.24 2.73
N GLY A 337 7.98 26.29 1.51
CA GLY A 337 8.88 25.31 0.92
C GLY A 337 10.34 25.72 1.07
N LYS A 338 11.05 25.75 -0.06
CA LYS A 338 12.50 26.04 -0.11
C LYS A 338 12.82 27.36 -0.82
N GLN A 339 11.92 27.88 -1.65
CA GLN A 339 12.14 29.07 -2.49
C GLN A 339 11.46 30.29 -1.87
N ILE A 340 11.86 30.66 -0.65
CA ILE A 340 11.13 31.58 0.22
C ILE A 340 10.80 32.93 -0.44
N GLU A 341 11.74 33.56 -1.14
CA GLU A 341 11.50 34.84 -1.82
C GLU A 341 10.43 34.73 -2.92
N LEU A 342 10.55 33.72 -3.78
CA LEU A 342 9.59 33.46 -4.84
C LEU A 342 8.22 33.07 -4.28
N GLU A 343 8.18 32.33 -3.17
CA GLU A 343 6.95 31.94 -2.48
C GLU A 343 6.25 33.15 -1.85
N LEU A 344 6.98 34.09 -1.24
CA LEU A 344 6.44 35.34 -0.70
C LEU A 344 5.86 36.22 -1.81
N GLU A 345 6.52 36.29 -2.96
CA GLU A 345 5.98 36.99 -4.13
C GLU A 345 4.66 36.35 -4.59
N LEU A 346 4.67 35.05 -4.84
CA LEU A 346 3.55 34.29 -5.42
C LEU A 346 2.32 34.19 -4.52
N PHE A 347 2.52 34.05 -3.19
CA PHE A 347 1.46 33.69 -2.25
C PHE A 347 1.17 34.77 -1.21
N VAL A 348 1.90 35.90 -1.21
CA VAL A 348 1.61 37.05 -0.35
C VAL A 348 1.42 38.32 -1.16
N LEU A 349 2.44 38.77 -1.89
CA LEU A 349 2.39 40.06 -2.60
C LEU A 349 1.40 40.05 -3.76
N GLU A 350 1.53 39.09 -4.68
CA GLU A 350 0.66 38.97 -5.84
C GLU A 350 -0.83 38.80 -5.47
N PRO A 351 -1.22 37.90 -4.54
CA PRO A 351 -2.60 37.82 -4.09
C PRO A 351 -3.14 39.13 -3.52
N VAL A 352 -2.33 39.88 -2.77
CA VAL A 352 -2.77 41.18 -2.23
C VAL A 352 -2.95 42.22 -3.34
N ARG A 353 -2.06 42.28 -4.34
CA ARG A 353 -2.23 43.16 -5.51
C ARG A 353 -3.54 42.85 -6.24
N LEU A 354 -3.79 41.57 -6.52
CA LEU A 354 -5.02 41.11 -7.18
C LEU A 354 -6.27 41.47 -6.38
N ARG A 355 -6.26 41.25 -5.06
CA ARG A 355 -7.39 41.61 -4.16
C ARG A 355 -7.63 43.12 -4.09
N LEU A 356 -6.61 43.94 -4.29
CA LEU A 356 -6.72 45.40 -4.33
C LEU A 356 -7.07 45.93 -5.73
N GLY A 357 -7.11 45.08 -6.76
CA GLY A 357 -7.31 45.47 -8.15
C GLY A 357 -6.13 46.25 -8.74
N LEU A 358 -4.93 46.09 -8.15
CA LEU A 358 -3.70 46.69 -8.62
C LEU A 358 -3.13 45.89 -9.79
N LYS A 359 -2.42 46.57 -10.69
CA LYS A 359 -1.57 45.89 -11.67
C LYS A 359 -0.35 45.28 -10.96
N ARG A 360 0.28 44.29 -11.58
CA ARG A 360 1.42 43.57 -10.97
C ARG A 360 2.65 44.46 -10.75
N ASP A 361 2.82 45.48 -11.59
CA ASP A 361 3.89 46.47 -11.49
C ASP A 361 3.56 47.64 -10.53
N GLU A 362 2.32 47.73 -10.06
CA GLU A 362 1.90 48.74 -9.08
C GLU A 362 2.30 48.32 -7.65
N LYS A 363 2.94 49.25 -6.93
CA LYS A 363 3.34 49.04 -5.54
C LYS A 363 2.14 49.10 -4.60
N ILE A 364 2.12 48.20 -3.63
CA ILE A 364 1.16 48.24 -2.52
C ILE A 364 1.54 49.39 -1.58
N THR A 365 0.61 50.33 -1.38
CA THR A 365 0.77 51.47 -0.46
C THR A 365 -0.17 51.39 0.74
N ILE A 366 0.14 52.13 1.80
CA ILE A 366 -0.71 52.23 3.00
C ILE A 366 -2.14 52.67 2.66
N ARG A 367 -2.31 53.55 1.66
CA ARG A 367 -3.62 54.00 1.20
C ARG A 367 -4.42 52.86 0.56
N ASN A 368 -3.75 51.97 -0.19
CA ASN A 368 -4.44 50.83 -0.80
C ASN A 368 -5.01 49.91 0.28
N ILE A 369 -4.18 49.52 1.26
CA ILE A 369 -4.57 48.55 2.29
C ILE A 369 -5.52 49.11 3.36
N THR A 370 -5.58 50.44 3.54
CA THR A 370 -6.55 51.08 4.43
C THR A 370 -7.89 51.37 3.75
N SER A 371 -7.93 51.38 2.41
CA SER A 371 -9.15 51.66 1.64
C SER A 371 -10.11 50.47 1.53
N ARG A 372 -9.63 49.25 1.80
CA ARG A 372 -10.40 48.01 1.69
C ARG A 372 -9.99 47.04 2.79
N GLU A 373 -10.96 46.39 3.42
CA GLU A 373 -10.68 45.32 4.38
C GLU A 373 -10.20 44.07 3.63
N LEU A 374 -8.97 43.63 3.94
CA LEU A 374 -8.34 42.47 3.33
C LEU A 374 -8.33 41.29 4.30
N GLU A 375 -8.75 40.13 3.80
CA GLU A 375 -8.63 38.88 4.55
C GLU A 375 -7.14 38.50 4.70
N PRO A 376 -6.72 38.06 5.89
CA PRO A 376 -5.31 37.81 6.18
C PRO A 376 -4.77 36.59 5.41
N ILE A 377 -3.49 36.69 5.06
CA ILE A 377 -2.66 35.61 4.52
C ILE A 377 -1.74 35.11 5.63
N TYR A 378 -1.81 33.82 5.91
CA TYR A 378 -1.04 33.16 6.95
C TYR A 378 0.12 32.36 6.35
N ILE A 379 1.30 32.49 6.94
CA ILE A 379 2.45 31.63 6.65
C ILE A 379 2.65 30.73 7.86
N ILE A 380 2.69 29.41 7.65
CA ILE A 380 2.79 28.42 8.73
C ILE A 380 4.12 27.65 8.66
N PRO A 381 5.26 28.28 9.00
CA PRO A 381 6.55 27.60 9.13
C PRO A 381 6.66 26.84 10.46
N PRO A 382 7.55 25.85 10.58
CA PRO A 382 7.84 25.21 11.86
C PRO A 382 8.54 26.18 12.84
N ILE A 383 8.31 26.01 14.13
CA ILE A 383 9.00 26.79 15.18
C ILE A 383 10.45 26.33 15.32
N GLU A 384 10.69 25.02 15.23
CA GLU A 384 12.03 24.44 15.26
C GLU A 384 12.44 23.97 13.85
N PRO A 385 13.72 24.01 13.49
CA PRO A 385 14.16 23.60 12.17
C PRO A 385 13.94 22.10 11.93
N LEU A 386 13.46 21.78 10.72
CA LEU A 386 13.26 20.45 10.16
C LEU A 386 14.18 20.29 8.95
N GLY A 387 15.40 19.79 9.19
CA GLY A 387 16.46 19.82 8.20
C GLY A 387 16.78 21.26 7.77
N ARG A 388 16.45 21.61 6.51
CA ARG A 388 16.68 22.94 5.93
C ARG A 388 15.43 23.84 5.88
N SER A 389 14.33 23.46 6.54
CA SER A 389 13.10 24.27 6.55
C SER A 389 13.30 25.61 7.28
N ILE A 390 12.85 26.72 6.70
CA ILE A 390 12.86 28.01 7.40
C ILE A 390 12.00 27.97 8.67
N THR A 391 12.46 28.56 9.77
CA THR A 391 11.68 28.64 11.01
C THR A 391 10.82 29.90 11.06
N ALA A 392 9.80 29.89 11.92
CA ALA A 392 8.94 31.05 12.14
C ALA A 392 9.72 32.31 12.53
N ASP A 393 10.71 32.19 13.41
CA ASP A 393 11.48 33.34 13.90
C ASP A 393 12.50 33.83 12.86
N VAL A 394 13.09 32.92 12.09
CA VAL A 394 13.97 33.29 10.97
C VAL A 394 13.19 34.01 9.88
N LEU A 395 11.99 33.53 9.51
CA LEU A 395 11.16 34.18 8.50
C LEU A 395 10.68 35.56 8.96
N LYS A 396 10.27 35.71 10.23
CA LYS A 396 9.93 37.03 10.78
C LYS A 396 11.09 38.00 10.68
N SER A 397 12.27 37.55 11.11
CA SER A 397 13.50 38.37 11.05
C SER A 397 13.82 38.76 9.61
N HIS A 398 13.68 37.82 8.68
CA HIS A 398 13.89 38.05 7.25
C HIS A 398 12.98 39.15 6.70
N ILE A 399 11.68 39.11 7.01
CA ILE A 399 10.73 40.15 6.57
C ILE A 399 11.06 41.51 7.22
N CYS A 400 11.31 41.54 8.54
CA CYS A 400 11.61 42.78 9.26
C CYS A 400 12.88 43.48 8.72
N TYR A 401 13.90 42.72 8.33
CA TYR A 401 15.16 43.26 7.81
C TYR A 401 15.25 43.26 6.27
N SER A 402 14.18 42.87 5.58
CA SER A 402 14.13 42.88 4.10
C SER A 402 14.24 44.31 3.56
N LYS A 403 14.69 44.45 2.30
CA LYS A 403 14.58 45.73 1.56
C LYS A 403 13.22 45.90 0.89
N ASN A 404 12.35 44.89 0.96
CA ASN A 404 11.02 44.92 0.37
C ASN A 404 10.03 45.63 1.33
N GLU A 405 9.80 46.91 1.07
CA GLU A 405 8.90 47.75 1.88
C GLU A 405 7.43 47.32 1.80
N GLU A 406 7.00 46.69 0.71
CA GLU A 406 5.62 46.18 0.59
C GLU A 406 5.38 45.02 1.56
N LEU A 407 6.32 44.07 1.68
CA LEU A 407 6.21 42.97 2.63
C LEU A 407 6.18 43.45 4.09
N LYS A 408 7.00 44.45 4.45
CA LYS A 408 6.97 45.06 5.79
C LYS A 408 5.62 45.67 6.08
N LEU A 409 5.11 46.47 5.13
CA LEU A 409 3.81 47.13 5.26
C LEU A 409 2.69 46.12 5.51
N LEU A 410 2.66 45.01 4.77
CA LEU A 410 1.65 43.95 4.93
C LEU A 410 1.77 43.24 6.29
N PHE A 411 2.98 43.08 6.81
CA PHE A 411 3.23 42.44 8.10
C PHE A 411 2.84 43.37 9.28
N GLU A 412 3.20 44.65 9.21
CA GLU A 412 2.85 45.67 10.21
C GLU A 412 1.34 45.88 10.35
N HIS A 413 0.60 45.79 9.24
CA HIS A 413 -0.86 45.93 9.22
C HIS A 413 -1.61 44.60 9.35
N GLU A 414 -0.93 43.53 9.79
CA GLU A 414 -1.57 42.25 10.07
C GLU A 414 -2.26 41.57 8.86
N ILE A 415 -1.93 41.98 7.63
CA ILE A 415 -2.43 41.35 6.39
C ILE A 415 -1.64 40.08 6.10
N CYS A 416 -0.32 40.10 6.35
CA CYS A 416 0.53 38.91 6.33
C CYS A 416 0.89 38.50 7.77
N LYS A 417 0.54 37.29 8.19
CA LYS A 417 0.76 36.78 9.56
C LYS A 417 1.58 35.51 9.56
N ILE A 418 2.63 35.45 10.38
CA ILE A 418 3.45 34.24 10.58
C ILE A 418 3.01 33.50 11.83
N VAL A 419 2.59 32.24 11.68
CA VAL A 419 2.09 31.38 12.76
C VAL A 419 2.93 30.10 12.83
N GLY A 420 3.75 29.98 13.86
CA GLY A 420 4.63 28.82 14.01
C GLY A 420 3.87 27.51 14.30
N SER A 421 4.23 26.44 13.60
CA SER A 421 3.78 25.07 13.89
C SER A 421 4.75 24.33 14.81
N LYS A 422 4.24 23.39 15.62
CA LYS A 422 5.08 22.54 16.50
C LYS A 422 5.59 21.28 15.82
N GLN A 423 5.68 21.30 14.49
CA GLN A 423 5.94 20.11 13.70
C GLN A 423 7.36 19.55 13.89
N HIS A 424 7.44 18.22 13.86
CA HIS A 424 8.65 17.40 13.93
C HIS A 424 8.86 16.57 12.65
N SER A 425 7.80 16.12 11.99
CA SER A 425 7.89 15.30 10.76
C SER A 425 8.02 16.15 9.49
N VAL A 426 8.58 15.57 8.42
CA VAL A 426 8.48 16.16 7.07
C VAL A 426 7.01 16.31 6.64
N GLY A 427 6.72 17.12 5.62
CA GLY A 427 5.36 17.31 5.12
C GLY A 427 4.50 18.20 6.02
N ILE A 428 3.22 17.84 6.22
CA ILE A 428 2.29 18.55 7.12
C ILE A 428 1.52 17.52 7.95
N HIS A 429 1.99 17.27 9.18
CA HIS A 429 1.24 16.41 10.10
C HIS A 429 0.28 17.24 10.97
N PHE A 430 -1.03 17.14 10.72
CA PHE A 430 -2.01 17.95 11.45
C PHE A 430 -2.03 17.65 12.96
N TYR A 431 -1.77 16.42 13.39
CA TYR A 431 -1.63 16.11 14.82
C TYR A 431 -0.36 16.67 15.47
N GLU A 432 0.53 17.32 14.72
CA GLU A 432 1.73 18.00 15.27
C GLU A 432 1.63 19.53 15.21
N ILE A 433 0.63 20.07 14.51
CA ILE A 433 0.64 21.48 14.09
C ILE A 433 0.57 22.47 15.27
N GLY A 434 0.01 22.03 16.40
CA GLY A 434 -0.12 22.82 17.63
C GLY A 434 -1.38 23.70 17.67
N GLN A 435 -1.79 24.07 18.89
CA GLN A 435 -3.04 24.80 19.15
C GLN A 435 -3.21 26.10 18.35
N LYS A 436 -2.16 26.95 18.29
CA LYS A 436 -2.23 28.25 17.61
C LYS A 436 -2.49 28.08 16.11
N ALA A 437 -1.71 27.24 15.44
CA ALA A 437 -1.88 26.98 14.01
C ALA A 437 -3.21 26.26 13.72
N ALA A 438 -3.60 25.27 14.54
CA ALA A 438 -4.89 24.60 14.39
C ALA A 438 -6.09 25.55 14.50
N HIS A 439 -6.03 26.51 15.44
CA HIS A 439 -7.06 27.56 15.58
C HIS A 439 -7.15 28.46 14.35
N ILE A 440 -6.01 28.83 13.76
CA ILE A 440 -5.99 29.61 12.52
C ILE A 440 -6.55 28.80 11.34
N LEU A 441 -6.17 27.54 11.21
CA LEU A 441 -6.73 26.66 10.18
C LEU A 441 -8.25 26.48 10.33
N LYS A 442 -8.77 26.42 11.55
CA LYS A 442 -10.21 26.46 11.81
C LYS A 442 -10.84 27.77 11.34
N LYS A 443 -10.25 28.93 11.65
CA LYS A 443 -10.76 30.23 11.16
C LYS A 443 -10.81 30.28 9.64
N ILE A 444 -9.76 29.81 8.97
CA ILE A 444 -9.69 29.73 7.51
C ILE A 444 -10.83 28.85 6.99
N LYS A 445 -11.04 27.69 7.60
CA LYS A 445 -12.15 26.79 7.25
C LYS A 445 -13.50 27.48 7.38
N ASP A 446 -13.78 28.09 8.53
CA ASP A 446 -15.07 28.71 8.84
C ASP A 446 -15.38 29.89 7.89
N ALA A 447 -14.34 30.52 7.35
CA ALA A 447 -14.43 31.60 6.36
C ALA A 447 -14.39 31.12 4.88
N ASN A 448 -14.50 29.81 4.62
CA ASN A 448 -14.36 29.20 3.28
C ASN A 448 -13.04 29.54 2.57
N GLY A 449 -11.97 29.73 3.36
CA GLY A 449 -10.62 29.87 2.88
C GLY A 449 -9.98 28.53 2.50
N PHE A 450 -8.72 28.59 2.09
CA PHE A 450 -7.99 27.43 1.59
C PHE A 450 -6.53 27.42 2.06
N ILE A 451 -5.86 26.28 1.88
CA ILE A 451 -4.44 26.13 2.15
C ILE A 451 -3.63 25.82 0.90
N ILE A 452 -2.39 26.29 0.84
CA ILE A 452 -1.40 25.92 -0.17
C ILE A 452 -0.30 25.10 0.49
N THR A 453 0.05 23.98 -0.13
CA THR A 453 1.10 23.10 0.37
C THR A 453 2.16 22.84 -0.69
N LEU A 454 3.43 22.87 -0.30
CA LEU A 454 4.55 22.80 -1.22
C LEU A 454 5.39 21.53 -1.01
N GLY A 455 5.29 20.57 -1.94
CA GLY A 455 6.06 19.33 -1.92
C GLY A 455 5.22 18.05 -1.86
N ASP A 456 5.85 16.92 -2.19
CA ASP A 456 5.17 15.63 -2.33
C ASP A 456 4.88 14.93 -1.00
N HIS A 457 5.64 15.17 0.07
CA HIS A 457 5.23 14.69 1.41
C HIS A 457 3.97 15.40 1.89
N GLU A 458 3.90 16.71 1.70
CA GLU A 458 2.81 17.58 2.10
C GLU A 458 1.49 17.14 1.44
N ALA A 459 1.51 16.87 0.14
CA ALA A 459 0.36 16.34 -0.60
C ALA A 459 -0.17 15.03 0.02
N MET A 460 0.71 14.14 0.47
CA MET A 460 0.34 12.82 1.01
C MET A 460 -0.21 12.85 2.44
N MET A 461 -0.01 13.95 3.17
CA MET A 461 -0.32 14.06 4.60
C MET A 461 -1.57 14.89 4.91
N THR A 462 -2.28 15.35 3.88
CA THR A 462 -3.52 16.13 3.99
C THR A 462 -4.77 15.26 3.80
N ASP A 463 -4.65 13.96 4.07
CA ASP A 463 -5.77 13.01 4.00
C ASP A 463 -6.93 13.47 4.88
N ILE A 464 -8.16 13.35 4.38
CA ILE A 464 -9.44 13.70 5.05
C ILE A 464 -9.56 15.11 5.67
N VAL A 465 -8.61 16.00 5.42
CA VAL A 465 -8.63 17.36 5.97
C VAL A 465 -9.86 18.09 5.43
N ASP A 466 -10.65 18.62 6.35
CA ASP A 466 -11.86 19.39 6.07
C ASP A 466 -11.52 20.87 5.79
N LEU A 467 -10.59 21.07 4.86
CA LEU A 467 -10.15 22.36 4.31
C LEU A 467 -9.88 22.18 2.82
N GLU A 468 -10.27 23.17 2.04
CA GLU A 468 -9.89 23.25 0.63
C GLU A 468 -8.37 23.44 0.52
N ARG A 469 -7.74 22.76 -0.43
CA ARG A 469 -6.29 22.75 -0.53
C ARG A 469 -5.79 22.70 -1.97
N PHE A 470 -4.70 23.40 -2.19
CA PHE A 470 -3.90 23.36 -3.41
C PHE A 470 -2.54 22.75 -3.10
N HIS A 471 -2.22 21.64 -3.74
CA HIS A 471 -0.92 21.00 -3.66
C HIS A 471 -0.07 21.40 -4.86
N LEU A 472 1.09 21.98 -4.61
CA LEU A 472 2.05 22.33 -5.64
C LEU A 472 3.37 21.63 -5.36
N GLY A 473 3.98 21.05 -6.38
CA GLY A 473 5.28 20.41 -6.21
C GLY A 473 5.73 19.60 -7.39
N ILE A 474 6.84 18.91 -7.19
CA ILE A 474 7.43 17.97 -8.14
C ILE A 474 7.45 16.61 -7.46
N VAL A 475 7.02 15.56 -8.17
CA VAL A 475 7.09 14.18 -7.66
C VAL A 475 8.54 13.74 -7.58
N LYS A 476 9.02 13.43 -6.37
CA LYS A 476 10.39 12.97 -6.13
C LYS A 476 10.45 11.51 -5.72
N HIS A 477 9.40 11.03 -5.07
CA HIS A 477 9.33 9.68 -4.53
C HIS A 477 8.47 8.76 -5.40
N ILE A 478 8.90 7.51 -5.58
CA ILE A 478 8.14 6.51 -6.35
C ILE A 478 6.73 6.29 -5.80
N LEU A 479 6.55 6.27 -4.47
CA LEU A 479 5.22 6.10 -3.88
C LEU A 479 4.30 7.28 -4.20
N ALA A 480 4.82 8.50 -4.23
CA ALA A 480 4.06 9.66 -4.68
C ALA A 480 3.70 9.55 -6.17
N SER A 481 4.64 9.09 -7.01
CA SER A 481 4.40 8.81 -8.45
C SER A 481 3.23 7.85 -8.64
N GLU A 482 3.19 6.76 -7.88
CA GLU A 482 2.13 5.75 -8.00
C GLU A 482 0.78 6.20 -7.45
N ILE A 483 0.77 6.97 -6.37
CA ILE A 483 -0.46 7.51 -5.78
C ILE A 483 -1.06 8.62 -6.64
N MET A 484 -0.21 9.45 -7.25
CA MET A 484 -0.62 10.55 -8.13
C MET A 484 -0.85 10.09 -9.57
N ARG A 485 -0.27 8.97 -9.99
CA ARG A 485 -0.18 8.48 -11.38
C ARG A 485 0.40 9.51 -12.36
N ILE A 486 1.50 10.13 -11.94
CA ILE A 486 2.35 10.98 -12.79
C ILE A 486 3.83 10.62 -12.56
N PRO A 487 4.71 10.71 -13.58
CA PRO A 487 6.10 10.28 -13.45
C PRO A 487 6.91 11.05 -12.40
N ILE A 488 7.96 10.41 -11.85
CA ILE A 488 8.98 11.11 -11.07
C ILE A 488 9.62 12.20 -11.94
N GLY A 489 9.77 13.40 -11.37
CA GLY A 489 10.27 14.58 -12.08
C GLY A 489 9.17 15.47 -12.64
N ASN A 490 7.93 14.98 -12.78
CA ASN A 490 6.82 15.80 -13.23
C ASN A 490 6.27 16.67 -12.08
N ALA A 491 5.84 17.87 -12.44
CA ALA A 491 5.18 18.81 -11.54
C ALA A 491 3.67 18.56 -11.47
N TYR A 492 3.05 19.08 -10.41
CA TYR A 492 1.61 19.09 -10.24
C TYR A 492 1.16 20.37 -9.54
N ILE A 493 -0.03 20.82 -9.93
CA ILE A 493 -0.85 21.85 -9.28
C ILE A 493 -2.22 21.21 -9.09
N GLN A 494 -2.49 20.68 -7.90
CA GLN A 494 -3.67 19.89 -7.63
C GLN A 494 -4.62 20.59 -6.66
N HIS A 495 -5.83 20.92 -7.12
CA HIS A 495 -6.93 21.31 -6.27
C HIS A 495 -7.59 20.07 -5.65
N VAL A 496 -7.77 20.09 -4.33
CA VAL A 496 -8.55 19.07 -3.61
C VAL A 496 -9.57 19.76 -2.69
N PRO A 497 -10.89 19.56 -2.94
CA PRO A 497 -11.92 20.15 -2.10
C PRO A 497 -11.92 19.61 -0.66
N ALA A 498 -12.51 20.39 0.25
CA ALA A 498 -12.57 20.07 1.67
C ALA A 498 -13.19 18.69 1.97
N GLY A 499 -12.49 17.87 2.76
CA GLY A 499 -12.94 16.57 3.24
C GLY A 499 -12.82 15.41 2.25
N LEU A 500 -12.47 15.68 0.99
CA LEU A 500 -12.25 14.68 -0.06
C LEU A 500 -10.84 14.09 0.01
N ARG A 501 -10.68 12.88 -0.57
CA ARG A 501 -9.42 12.19 -0.80
C ARG A 501 -9.17 12.13 -2.30
N PHE A 502 -7.96 12.44 -2.75
CA PHE A 502 -7.63 12.32 -4.17
C PHE A 502 -7.26 10.88 -4.57
N THR A 503 -6.73 10.07 -3.65
CA THR A 503 -6.45 8.65 -3.89
C THR A 503 -7.34 7.76 -3.03
N LEU A 504 -7.82 6.65 -3.60
CA LEU A 504 -8.56 5.60 -2.91
C LEU A 504 -8.02 4.22 -3.31
N SER A 505 -7.86 3.34 -2.32
CA SER A 505 -7.59 1.90 -2.48
C SER A 505 -6.18 1.52 -2.95
N TYR A 506 -5.17 2.33 -2.61
CA TYR A 506 -3.78 1.96 -2.83
C TYR A 506 -3.42 0.67 -2.04
N PRO A 507 -2.66 -0.29 -2.62
CA PRO A 507 -1.88 -0.22 -3.87
C PRO A 507 -2.64 -0.54 -5.16
N THR A 508 -3.95 -0.73 -5.13
CA THR A 508 -4.75 -0.96 -6.35
C THR A 508 -5.78 0.15 -6.57
N PRO A 509 -5.32 1.36 -6.89
CA PRO A 509 -6.16 2.55 -6.87
C PRO A 509 -7.34 2.40 -7.83
N VAL A 510 -8.54 2.61 -7.29
CA VAL A 510 -9.76 2.86 -8.09
C VAL A 510 -9.97 4.34 -8.37
N GLN A 511 -9.15 5.17 -7.71
CA GLN A 511 -9.04 6.60 -7.88
C GLN A 511 -7.62 7.01 -7.49
N ASP A 512 -6.97 7.83 -8.31
CA ASP A 512 -5.61 8.34 -8.11
C ASP A 512 -5.60 9.87 -8.29
N GLY A 513 -4.48 10.52 -7.99
CA GLY A 513 -4.38 11.98 -8.07
C GLY A 513 -4.72 12.56 -9.44
N LYS A 514 -4.29 11.91 -10.53
CA LYS A 514 -4.53 12.37 -11.90
C LYS A 514 -5.98 12.16 -12.31
N SER A 515 -6.52 10.95 -12.13
CA SER A 515 -7.92 10.65 -12.48
C SER A 515 -8.91 11.46 -11.65
N PHE A 516 -8.63 11.69 -10.36
CA PHE A 516 -9.42 12.57 -9.51
C PHE A 516 -9.50 14.00 -10.06
N SER A 517 -8.35 14.56 -10.44
CA SER A 517 -8.25 15.91 -11.01
C SER A 517 -9.01 16.03 -12.34
N GLN A 518 -8.85 15.03 -13.21
CA GLN A 518 -9.55 14.98 -14.49
C GLN A 518 -11.08 14.91 -14.34
N GLU A 519 -11.59 14.22 -13.31
CA GLU A 519 -13.03 14.17 -13.02
C GLU A 519 -13.57 15.52 -12.55
N LEU A 520 -12.84 16.25 -11.70
CA LEU A 520 -13.24 17.59 -11.25
C LEU A 520 -13.21 18.61 -12.40
N GLN A 521 -12.26 18.52 -13.32
CA GLN A 521 -12.19 19.39 -14.50
C GLN A 521 -13.13 18.95 -15.63
N GLY A 522 -13.69 17.75 -15.54
CA GLY A 522 -14.48 17.12 -16.58
C GLY A 522 -15.84 17.79 -16.84
N LEU A 523 -16.31 17.71 -18.08
CA LEU A 523 -17.63 18.23 -18.50
C LEU A 523 -18.79 17.72 -17.64
N LYS A 524 -18.68 16.49 -17.12
CA LYS A 524 -19.70 15.90 -16.27
C LYS A 524 -19.86 16.65 -14.94
N TYR A 525 -18.75 16.92 -14.25
CA TYR A 525 -18.76 17.70 -13.02
C TYR A 525 -19.34 19.10 -13.28
N LYS A 526 -18.83 19.80 -14.30
CA LYS A 526 -19.30 21.14 -14.70
C LYS A 526 -20.82 21.19 -14.98
N ARG A 527 -21.38 20.19 -15.67
CA ARG A 527 -22.83 20.08 -15.92
C ARG A 527 -23.65 19.84 -14.65
N ILE A 528 -23.14 19.01 -13.73
CA ILE A 528 -23.81 18.74 -12.44
C ILE A 528 -23.79 20.00 -11.57
N CYS A 529 -22.67 20.71 -11.51
CA CYS A 529 -22.55 22.00 -10.81
C CYS A 529 -23.46 23.07 -11.41
N SER A 530 -23.55 23.16 -12.74
CA SER A 530 -24.49 24.08 -13.42
C SER A 530 -25.95 23.80 -13.06
N LYS A 531 -26.30 22.53 -12.82
CA LYS A 531 -27.67 22.11 -12.48
C LYS A 531 -28.03 22.29 -11.00
N TYR A 532 -27.10 22.01 -10.08
CA TYR A 532 -27.40 21.94 -8.64
C TYR A 532 -26.69 23.01 -7.79
N GLY A 533 -25.77 23.77 -8.36
CA GLY A 533 -24.86 24.69 -7.67
C GLY A 533 -23.63 23.96 -7.12
N GLU A 534 -22.44 24.51 -7.34
CA GLU A 534 -21.17 23.89 -6.96
C GLU A 534 -21.06 23.61 -5.46
N ASN A 535 -21.36 24.59 -4.60
CA ASN A 535 -21.33 24.41 -3.14
C ASN A 535 -22.22 23.25 -2.67
N LYS A 536 -23.36 23.02 -3.35
CA LYS A 536 -24.25 21.91 -3.03
C LYS A 536 -23.66 20.58 -3.47
N VAL A 537 -23.04 20.54 -4.65
CA VAL A 537 -22.35 19.35 -5.17
C VAL A 537 -21.19 18.98 -4.26
N LEU A 538 -20.29 19.91 -3.96
CA LEU A 538 -19.14 19.70 -3.06
C LEU A 538 -19.58 19.18 -1.68
N ASN A 539 -20.66 19.73 -1.12
CA ASN A 539 -21.22 19.25 0.14
C ASN A 539 -21.75 17.80 0.06
N ILE A 540 -22.31 17.37 -1.08
CA ILE A 540 -22.71 15.98 -1.29
C ILE A 540 -21.47 15.08 -1.37
N LEU A 541 -20.45 15.50 -2.14
CA LEU A 541 -19.20 14.75 -2.28
C LEU A 541 -18.51 14.56 -0.93
N LYS A 542 -18.40 15.62 -0.14
CA LYS A 542 -17.83 15.59 1.22
C LYS A 542 -18.59 14.62 2.13
N LYS A 543 -19.93 14.71 2.17
CA LYS A 543 -20.77 13.83 3.00
C LYS A 543 -20.62 12.36 2.62
N ASP A 544 -20.47 12.06 1.33
CA ASP A 544 -20.21 10.70 0.87
C ASP A 544 -18.80 10.23 1.24
N ALA A 545 -17.79 11.08 1.04
CA ALA A 545 -16.41 10.78 1.43
C ALA A 545 -16.30 10.48 2.94
N GLU A 546 -17.08 11.14 3.79
CA GLU A 546 -17.14 10.92 5.24
C GLU A 546 -17.87 9.64 5.69
N LYS A 547 -18.79 9.11 4.88
CA LYS A 547 -19.69 8.02 5.29
C LYS A 547 -19.53 6.71 4.50
N ASN A 548 -19.12 6.81 3.24
CA ASN A 548 -19.15 5.71 2.29
C ASN A 548 -17.80 5.55 1.57
N GLY A 549 -17.11 6.66 1.28
CA GLY A 549 -15.85 6.64 0.54
C GLY A 549 -16.01 6.17 -0.91
N THR A 550 -17.08 6.58 -1.59
CA THR A 550 -17.33 6.18 -2.98
C THR A 550 -16.35 6.90 -3.92
N PRO A 551 -15.78 6.20 -4.94
CA PRO A 551 -14.96 6.87 -5.94
C PRO A 551 -15.71 8.00 -6.65
N LEU A 552 -15.04 9.12 -6.89
CA LEU A 552 -15.64 10.35 -7.43
C LEU A 552 -16.41 10.09 -8.73
N THR A 553 -15.81 9.35 -9.67
CA THR A 553 -16.46 8.96 -10.94
C THR A 553 -17.79 8.24 -10.71
N VAL A 554 -17.86 7.31 -9.75
CA VAL A 554 -19.07 6.52 -9.44
C VAL A 554 -20.15 7.42 -8.82
N LEU A 555 -19.75 8.35 -7.96
CA LEU A 555 -20.66 9.29 -7.32
C LEU A 555 -21.24 10.30 -8.32
N LEU A 556 -20.41 10.89 -9.19
CA LEU A 556 -20.85 11.78 -10.27
C LEU A 556 -21.76 11.05 -11.29
N ASN A 557 -21.47 9.79 -11.59
CA ASN A 557 -22.35 8.93 -12.41
C ASN A 557 -23.74 8.75 -11.78
N THR A 558 -23.80 8.68 -10.45
CA THR A 558 -25.05 8.50 -9.71
C THR A 558 -25.85 9.79 -9.62
N LEU A 559 -25.19 10.93 -9.35
CA LEU A 559 -25.82 12.25 -9.29
C LEU A 559 -26.37 12.74 -10.64
N GLY A 560 -25.74 12.29 -11.73
CA GLY A 560 -26.19 12.59 -13.09
C GLY A 560 -27.48 11.87 -13.51
N LYS A 561 -27.93 10.83 -12.78
CA LYS A 561 -29.12 10.05 -13.11
C LYS A 561 -30.38 10.54 -12.37
N PRO A 562 -31.58 10.44 -12.97
CA PRO A 562 -32.82 10.71 -12.26
C PRO A 562 -33.00 9.77 -11.06
N LYS A 563 -33.60 10.26 -9.96
CA LYS A 563 -33.96 9.43 -8.80
C LYS A 563 -35.05 8.44 -9.20
N GLU A 564 -34.67 7.20 -9.49
CA GLU A 564 -35.64 6.11 -9.68
C GLU A 564 -36.25 5.68 -8.33
N LYS A 565 -37.54 5.36 -8.34
CA LYS A 565 -38.21 4.71 -7.21
C LYS A 565 -37.65 3.28 -7.01
N LYS A 566 -37.56 2.88 -5.73
CA LYS A 566 -37.24 1.53 -5.19
C LYS A 566 -36.70 0.51 -6.22
N ARG A 567 -35.38 0.53 -6.48
CA ARG A 567 -34.72 -0.51 -7.28
C ARG A 567 -34.78 -1.88 -6.60
N VAL A 568 -34.94 -2.94 -7.39
CA VAL A 568 -34.88 -4.35 -6.94
C VAL A 568 -33.47 -4.69 -6.42
N ILE A 569 -32.45 -4.23 -7.14
CA ILE A 569 -31.04 -4.33 -6.74
C ILE A 569 -30.51 -2.92 -6.43
N SER A 570 -29.91 -2.77 -5.26
CA SER A 570 -29.22 -1.54 -4.85
C SER A 570 -27.90 -1.90 -4.17
N TYR A 571 -26.89 -1.06 -4.31
CA TYR A 571 -25.62 -1.24 -3.59
C TYR A 571 -25.05 0.09 -3.13
N THR A 572 -24.27 0.06 -2.06
CA THR A 572 -23.60 1.22 -1.48
C THR A 572 -22.19 0.85 -1.04
N SER A 573 -21.25 1.77 -1.21
CA SER A 573 -19.96 1.70 -0.52
C SER A 573 -20.17 1.91 0.97
N LEU A 574 -19.29 1.32 1.76
CA LEU A 574 -19.26 1.39 3.21
C LEU A 574 -17.83 1.73 3.67
N ASN A 575 -17.71 2.53 4.70
CA ASN A 575 -16.48 2.67 5.48
C ASN A 575 -16.78 2.78 6.98
N GLY A 576 -15.74 2.57 7.79
CA GLY A 576 -15.83 2.73 9.24
C GLY A 576 -14.49 2.52 9.91
N LEU A 577 -14.51 2.67 11.24
CA LEU A 577 -13.41 2.30 12.11
C LEU A 577 -13.83 1.12 13.00
N TYR A 578 -12.86 0.27 13.36
CA TYR A 578 -13.01 -0.67 14.46
C TYR A 578 -12.70 0.00 15.80
N ASP A 579 -12.95 -0.71 16.90
CA ASP A 579 -12.70 -0.21 18.27
C ASP A 579 -11.21 0.10 18.53
N ASP A 580 -10.30 -0.55 17.79
CA ASP A 580 -8.85 -0.27 17.82
C ASP A 580 -8.43 0.91 16.93
N GLY A 581 -9.38 1.59 16.28
CA GLY A 581 -9.14 2.77 15.44
C GLY A 581 -8.66 2.46 14.02
N LEU A 582 -8.50 1.19 13.64
CA LEU A 582 -8.11 0.81 12.28
C LEU A 582 -9.29 0.88 11.31
N PRO A 583 -9.06 1.29 10.05
CA PRO A 583 -10.12 1.52 9.09
C PRO A 583 -10.57 0.22 8.41
N TRP A 584 -11.84 0.19 8.04
CA TRP A 584 -12.39 -0.80 7.12
C TRP A 584 -13.23 -0.12 6.04
N SER A 585 -13.25 -0.74 4.86
CA SER A 585 -14.10 -0.34 3.75
C SER A 585 -14.70 -1.56 3.06
N GLY A 586 -15.79 -1.36 2.34
CA GLY A 586 -16.51 -2.46 1.71
C GLY A 586 -17.65 -2.00 0.84
N ILE A 587 -18.43 -2.97 0.37
CA ILE A 587 -19.63 -2.76 -0.43
C ILE A 587 -20.72 -3.65 0.11
N MET A 588 -21.92 -3.12 0.17
CA MET A 588 -23.12 -3.86 0.52
C MET A 588 -24.15 -3.72 -0.58
N ALA A 589 -24.55 -4.85 -1.13
CA ALA A 589 -25.66 -4.98 -2.05
C ALA A 589 -26.90 -5.49 -1.31
N LYS A 590 -28.06 -4.92 -1.61
CA LYS A 590 -29.37 -5.35 -1.14
C LYS A 590 -30.24 -5.70 -2.35
N ILE A 591 -30.74 -6.93 -2.33
CA ILE A 591 -31.69 -7.48 -3.31
C ILE A 591 -33.01 -7.69 -2.59
N ARG A 592 -34.05 -7.01 -3.09
CA ARG A 592 -35.39 -7.14 -2.52
C ARG A 592 -36.13 -8.29 -3.18
N PHE A 593 -36.61 -9.21 -2.36
CA PHE A 593 -37.42 -10.34 -2.81
C PHE A 593 -38.85 -10.14 -2.30
N SER A 594 -39.84 -10.27 -3.18
CA SER A 594 -41.21 -10.52 -2.73
C SER A 594 -41.41 -12.03 -2.66
N ILE A 595 -42.04 -12.52 -1.59
CA ILE A 595 -42.33 -13.95 -1.37
C ILE A 595 -43.19 -14.53 -2.51
N SER A 596 -43.89 -13.68 -3.27
CA SER A 596 -44.69 -14.04 -4.44
C SER A 596 -43.93 -14.03 -5.78
N ASP A 597 -42.66 -13.63 -5.80
CA ASP A 597 -41.94 -13.26 -7.01
C ASP A 597 -41.00 -14.39 -7.46
N LYS A 598 -41.50 -15.24 -8.37
CA LYS A 598 -40.73 -16.32 -9.03
C LYS A 598 -39.78 -15.79 -10.12
N SER A 599 -39.52 -14.48 -10.17
CA SER A 599 -38.67 -13.86 -11.20
C SER A 599 -37.18 -14.09 -10.99
N TRP A 600 -36.75 -14.88 -10.00
CA TRP A 600 -35.32 -15.08 -9.71
C TRP A 600 -34.96 -16.56 -9.59
N ARG A 601 -33.85 -16.95 -10.23
CA ARG A 601 -33.24 -18.28 -10.13
C ARG A 601 -31.84 -18.20 -9.57
N PHE A 602 -31.55 -19.01 -8.57
CA PHE A 602 -30.20 -19.19 -8.03
C PHE A 602 -29.54 -20.37 -8.70
N ASN A 603 -28.35 -20.17 -9.22
CA ASN A 603 -27.57 -21.20 -9.88
C ASN A 603 -26.18 -21.27 -9.24
N VAL A 604 -25.72 -22.48 -8.94
CA VAL A 604 -24.33 -22.73 -8.56
C VAL A 604 -23.61 -23.28 -9.78
N VAL A 605 -22.55 -22.57 -10.21
CA VAL A 605 -21.72 -22.98 -11.33
C VAL A 605 -20.32 -23.33 -10.83
N THR A 606 -19.73 -24.37 -11.42
CA THR A 606 -18.41 -24.89 -11.03
C THR A 606 -17.55 -25.07 -12.28
N ALA A 607 -16.27 -24.73 -12.19
CA ALA A 607 -15.30 -24.98 -13.26
C ALA A 607 -14.82 -26.43 -13.22
N THR A 608 -14.73 -27.05 -14.39
CA THR A 608 -14.30 -28.44 -14.57
C THR A 608 -12.84 -28.56 -15.00
N ASP A 609 -12.24 -27.47 -15.49
CA ASP A 609 -10.91 -27.41 -16.09
C ASP A 609 -9.92 -26.60 -15.24
N ARG A 610 -10.16 -25.30 -15.09
CA ARG A 610 -9.32 -24.36 -14.35
C ARG A 610 -10.18 -23.36 -13.58
N PRO A 611 -9.68 -22.77 -12.47
CA PRO A 611 -10.35 -21.66 -11.81
C PRO A 611 -10.62 -20.50 -12.79
N LYS A 612 -11.77 -19.84 -12.63
CA LYS A 612 -12.24 -18.74 -13.49
C LYS A 612 -12.62 -17.52 -12.66
N LEU A 613 -12.58 -16.34 -13.26
CA LEU A 613 -13.13 -15.14 -12.59
C LEU A 613 -14.65 -15.28 -12.46
N VAL A 614 -15.26 -14.69 -11.43
CA VAL A 614 -16.73 -14.68 -11.28
C VAL A 614 -17.42 -14.08 -12.51
N THR A 615 -16.83 -13.05 -13.12
CA THR A 615 -17.32 -12.45 -14.36
C THR A 615 -17.26 -13.40 -15.56
N GLU A 616 -16.29 -14.33 -15.59
CA GLU A 616 -16.19 -15.35 -16.64
C GLU A 616 -17.27 -16.43 -16.46
N PHE A 617 -17.52 -16.86 -15.22
CA PHE A 617 -18.64 -17.75 -14.90
C PHE A 617 -19.98 -17.15 -15.35
N MET A 618 -20.22 -15.88 -15.01
CA MET A 618 -21.41 -15.17 -15.43
C MET A 618 -21.54 -15.10 -16.95
N LYS A 619 -20.49 -14.73 -17.67
CA LYS A 619 -20.49 -14.69 -19.15
C LYS A 619 -20.76 -16.07 -19.77
N ALA A 620 -20.08 -17.11 -19.30
CA ALA A 620 -20.25 -18.47 -19.81
C ALA A 620 -21.67 -18.99 -19.57
N PHE A 621 -22.23 -18.74 -18.39
CA PHE A 621 -23.60 -19.14 -18.03
C PHE A 621 -24.67 -18.40 -18.85
N VAL A 622 -24.53 -17.09 -19.03
CA VAL A 622 -25.44 -16.29 -19.89
C VAL A 622 -25.36 -16.79 -21.33
N ASN A 623 -24.17 -17.11 -21.83
CA ASN A 623 -23.99 -17.61 -23.20
C ASN A 623 -24.68 -18.96 -23.43
N SER A 624 -24.61 -19.88 -22.45
CA SER A 624 -25.15 -21.24 -22.55
C SER A 624 -26.65 -21.34 -22.26
N THR A 625 -27.16 -20.57 -21.29
CA THR A 625 -28.56 -20.66 -20.84
C THR A 625 -29.47 -19.56 -21.36
N LYS A 626 -28.90 -18.46 -21.87
CA LYS A 626 -29.61 -17.21 -22.23
C LYS A 626 -30.31 -16.51 -21.06
N LEU A 627 -30.17 -17.00 -19.82
CA LEU A 627 -30.73 -16.38 -18.62
C LEU A 627 -29.98 -15.09 -18.27
N ASN A 628 -30.73 -14.01 -18.02
CA ASN A 628 -30.15 -12.72 -17.66
C ASN A 628 -29.62 -12.74 -16.22
N THR A 629 -28.31 -12.93 -16.05
CA THR A 629 -27.67 -12.94 -14.73
C THR A 629 -27.33 -11.52 -14.30
N ARG A 630 -27.75 -11.11 -13.09
CA ARG A 630 -27.59 -9.73 -12.62
C ARG A 630 -26.71 -9.60 -11.39
N VAL A 631 -26.66 -10.62 -10.54
CA VAL A 631 -25.80 -10.64 -9.34
C VAL A 631 -25.03 -11.94 -9.32
N ALA A 632 -23.74 -11.87 -8.99
CA ALA A 632 -22.91 -13.05 -8.83
C ALA A 632 -21.86 -12.84 -7.73
N TRP A 633 -21.49 -13.91 -7.03
CA TRP A 633 -20.39 -13.87 -6.07
C TRP A 633 -19.64 -15.21 -6.00
N ASN A 634 -18.46 -15.23 -5.36
CA ASN A 634 -17.69 -16.46 -5.21
C ASN A 634 -18.42 -17.48 -4.33
N GLY A 635 -18.35 -18.76 -4.71
CA GLY A 635 -19.04 -19.83 -4.01
C GLY A 635 -18.24 -20.43 -2.84
N GLY A 636 -18.54 -21.69 -2.54
CA GLY A 636 -17.96 -22.47 -1.44
C GLY A 636 -16.61 -23.09 -1.76
N TYR A 637 -16.09 -23.86 -0.81
CA TYR A 637 -14.75 -24.46 -0.87
C TYR A 637 -14.67 -25.64 -1.84
N ILE A 638 -13.53 -25.80 -2.49
CA ILE A 638 -13.22 -26.94 -3.36
C ILE A 638 -11.80 -27.47 -3.09
N LEU A 639 -11.53 -28.70 -3.52
CA LEU A 639 -10.20 -29.29 -3.44
C LEU A 639 -9.33 -28.83 -4.62
N ASN A 640 -8.27 -28.06 -4.34
CA ASN A 640 -7.38 -27.53 -5.37
C ASN A 640 -6.19 -28.48 -5.68
N PRO A 641 -5.52 -28.34 -6.85
CA PRO A 641 -4.39 -29.22 -7.23
C PRO A 641 -3.20 -29.20 -6.26
N GLU A 642 -2.87 -28.03 -5.70
CA GLU A 642 -1.74 -27.87 -4.77
C GLU A 642 -1.94 -28.69 -3.48
N LEU A 643 -3.18 -28.72 -2.97
CA LEU A 643 -3.57 -29.47 -1.80
C LEU A 643 -3.53 -30.98 -2.05
N VAL A 644 -3.99 -31.41 -3.22
CA VAL A 644 -3.98 -32.82 -3.61
C VAL A 644 -2.56 -33.39 -3.53
N GLY A 645 -1.58 -32.66 -4.08
CA GLY A 645 -0.16 -33.04 -3.99
C GLY A 645 0.38 -33.08 -2.56
N LYS A 646 0.05 -32.08 -1.73
CA LYS A 646 0.50 -32.04 -0.31
C LYS A 646 -0.14 -33.12 0.57
N LEU A 647 -1.37 -33.53 0.25
CA LEU A 647 -2.16 -34.47 1.05
C LEU A 647 -2.05 -35.92 0.57
N GLY A 648 -1.33 -36.18 -0.52
CA GLY A 648 -1.25 -37.53 -1.10
C GLY A 648 -2.60 -38.06 -1.60
N ILE A 649 -3.52 -37.16 -1.99
CA ILE A 649 -4.81 -37.52 -2.56
C ILE A 649 -4.60 -37.83 -4.05
N PRO A 650 -5.30 -38.82 -4.65
CA PRO A 650 -5.22 -39.06 -6.09
C PRO A 650 -5.70 -37.85 -6.92
N GLU A 651 -5.02 -37.55 -8.03
CA GLU A 651 -5.33 -36.39 -8.91
C GLU A 651 -6.78 -36.37 -9.42
N ARG A 652 -7.43 -37.53 -9.53
CA ARG A 652 -8.85 -37.65 -9.95
C ARG A 652 -9.85 -36.99 -8.99
N PHE A 653 -9.42 -36.57 -7.80
CA PHE A 653 -10.22 -35.79 -6.83
C PHE A 653 -10.03 -34.27 -6.97
N ILE A 654 -9.13 -33.78 -7.83
CA ILE A 654 -8.98 -32.35 -8.09
C ILE A 654 -10.32 -31.74 -8.55
N GLY A 655 -10.66 -30.57 -8.00
CA GLY A 655 -11.91 -29.86 -8.30
C GLY A 655 -13.12 -30.35 -7.52
N SER A 656 -12.97 -31.36 -6.65
CA SER A 656 -14.08 -31.88 -5.85
C SER A 656 -14.65 -30.82 -4.91
N PRO A 657 -15.99 -30.72 -4.79
CA PRO A 657 -16.62 -29.84 -3.82
C PRO A 657 -16.33 -30.30 -2.39
N LEU A 658 -16.12 -29.35 -1.47
CA LEU A 658 -15.84 -29.61 -0.06
C LEU A 658 -17.03 -29.26 0.86
N GLY A 659 -18.26 -29.35 0.32
CA GLY A 659 -19.51 -29.08 1.04
C GLY A 659 -20.74 -29.27 0.15
N LEU A 660 -21.94 -29.02 0.70
CA LEU A 660 -23.21 -29.13 -0.02
C LEU A 660 -23.24 -28.27 -1.30
N ILE A 661 -23.69 -28.89 -2.40
CA ILE A 661 -24.12 -28.20 -3.63
C ILE A 661 -25.42 -28.86 -4.10
N ILE A 662 -26.49 -28.08 -4.19
CA ILE A 662 -27.73 -28.45 -4.88
C ILE A 662 -27.93 -27.48 -6.03
N SER A 663 -28.27 -28.02 -7.21
CA SER A 663 -28.58 -27.23 -8.40
C SER A 663 -29.71 -27.90 -9.16
N ASN A 664 -30.75 -27.13 -9.48
CA ASN A 664 -31.95 -27.61 -10.19
C ASN A 664 -32.59 -28.83 -9.51
N GLY A 665 -32.69 -28.81 -8.18
CA GLY A 665 -33.25 -29.87 -7.36
C GLY A 665 -32.37 -31.12 -7.19
N LYS A 666 -31.18 -31.17 -7.81
CA LYS A 666 -30.27 -32.32 -7.72
C LYS A 666 -29.12 -32.05 -6.75
N VAL A 667 -28.88 -32.99 -5.84
CA VAL A 667 -27.72 -32.97 -4.94
C VAL A 667 -26.47 -33.37 -5.74
N LEU A 668 -25.65 -32.38 -6.09
CA LEU A 668 -24.35 -32.60 -6.74
C LEU A 668 -23.26 -32.93 -5.73
N SER A 669 -23.41 -32.44 -4.50
CA SER A 669 -22.54 -32.77 -3.38
C SER A 669 -23.34 -32.69 -2.09
N PRO A 670 -23.32 -33.72 -1.23
CA PRO A 670 -23.95 -33.69 0.09
C PRO A 670 -23.14 -32.85 1.08
N PRO A 671 -23.72 -32.47 2.24
CA PRO A 671 -22.96 -31.86 3.32
C PRO A 671 -21.88 -32.81 3.84
N LEU A 672 -20.67 -32.29 4.04
CA LEU A 672 -19.54 -33.07 4.55
C LEU A 672 -19.26 -32.84 6.03
N TYR A 673 -19.72 -31.71 6.56
CA TYR A 673 -19.51 -31.26 7.93
C TYR A 673 -20.86 -30.83 8.55
N SER A 674 -20.82 -29.89 9.49
CA SER A 674 -21.99 -29.19 10.04
C SER A 674 -21.93 -27.67 9.77
N LYS A 675 -21.36 -27.30 8.63
CA LYS A 675 -21.21 -25.90 8.18
C LYS A 675 -22.56 -25.31 7.76
N PRO A 676 -22.71 -23.97 7.76
CA PRO A 676 -23.92 -23.34 7.23
C PRO A 676 -24.01 -23.47 5.71
N ALA A 677 -25.25 -23.59 5.23
CA ALA A 677 -25.59 -23.47 3.83
C ALA A 677 -26.61 -22.36 3.59
N PHE A 678 -26.48 -21.74 2.43
CA PHE A 678 -27.51 -20.91 1.84
C PHE A 678 -28.44 -21.81 1.03
N LEU A 679 -29.73 -21.77 1.34
CA LEU A 679 -30.74 -22.70 0.85
C LEU A 679 -31.86 -21.92 0.15
N VAL A 680 -32.27 -22.40 -1.01
CA VAL A 680 -33.40 -21.88 -1.77
C VAL A 680 -34.43 -23.00 -1.90
N ASN A 681 -35.55 -22.83 -1.21
CA ASN A 681 -36.66 -23.77 -1.30
C ASN A 681 -37.29 -23.74 -2.70
N ALA A 682 -37.98 -24.80 -3.11
CA ALA A 682 -38.72 -24.85 -4.38
C ALA A 682 -39.79 -23.73 -4.54
N ASN A 683 -40.23 -23.12 -3.44
CA ASN A 683 -41.14 -21.97 -3.45
C ASN A 683 -40.42 -20.59 -3.50
N GLY A 684 -39.09 -20.56 -3.63
CA GLY A 684 -38.28 -19.34 -3.68
C GLY A 684 -37.88 -18.77 -2.31
N ARG A 685 -38.34 -19.35 -1.20
CA ARG A 685 -37.97 -18.89 0.15
C ARG A 685 -36.50 -19.18 0.44
N LEU A 686 -35.80 -18.14 0.89
CA LEU A 686 -34.39 -18.20 1.29
C LEU A 686 -34.23 -18.60 2.75
N GLU A 687 -33.25 -19.47 3.02
CA GLU A 687 -32.86 -19.90 4.37
C GLU A 687 -31.33 -19.94 4.52
N ILE A 688 -30.86 -19.68 5.75
CA ILE A 688 -29.46 -19.87 6.15
C ILE A 688 -29.47 -20.68 7.45
N LYS A 689 -28.85 -21.85 7.45
CA LYS A 689 -28.69 -22.70 8.65
C LYS A 689 -27.55 -23.71 8.49
N ARG A 690 -27.07 -24.25 9.60
CA ARG A 690 -26.15 -25.41 9.60
C ARG A 690 -26.82 -26.63 9.00
N VAL A 691 -26.07 -27.35 8.17
CA VAL A 691 -26.52 -28.53 7.46
C VAL A 691 -25.56 -29.69 7.68
N ASN A 692 -26.09 -30.91 7.75
CA ASN A 692 -25.32 -32.15 7.84
C ASN A 692 -26.12 -33.33 7.29
N CYS A 693 -25.48 -34.50 7.21
CA CYS A 693 -26.08 -35.74 6.75
C CYS A 693 -26.39 -36.76 7.87
N SER A 694 -26.32 -36.37 9.14
CA SER A 694 -26.45 -37.30 10.28
C SER A 694 -27.83 -37.95 10.43
N LYS A 695 -28.88 -37.38 9.82
CA LYS A 695 -30.22 -37.98 9.75
C LYS A 695 -30.33 -39.11 8.71
N GLY A 696 -29.33 -39.27 7.86
CA GLY A 696 -29.28 -40.30 6.83
C GLY A 696 -29.47 -39.80 5.39
N LEU A 697 -29.28 -40.74 4.46
CA LEU A 697 -29.22 -40.53 3.01
C LEU A 697 -30.08 -41.58 2.28
N ILE A 698 -30.69 -41.17 1.18
CA ILE A 698 -31.28 -42.08 0.18
C ILE A 698 -30.43 -41.96 -1.07
N ILE A 699 -29.90 -43.08 -1.55
CA ILE A 699 -29.06 -43.14 -2.75
C ILE A 699 -29.76 -43.99 -3.80
N THR A 700 -29.91 -43.44 -5.00
CA THR A 700 -30.54 -44.13 -6.13
C THR A 700 -29.66 -44.14 -7.37
N ASN A 701 -29.68 -45.25 -8.11
CA ASN A 701 -29.06 -45.39 -9.42
C ASN A 701 -29.92 -46.36 -10.27
N GLY A 702 -30.67 -45.82 -11.24
CA GLY A 702 -31.69 -46.59 -11.95
C GLY A 702 -32.73 -47.15 -10.97
N ASP A 703 -33.00 -48.45 -11.04
CA ASP A 703 -33.94 -49.15 -10.15
C ASP A 703 -33.36 -49.46 -8.76
N SER A 704 -32.04 -49.29 -8.56
CA SER A 704 -31.41 -49.54 -7.26
C SER A 704 -31.65 -48.37 -6.31
N LYS A 705 -32.16 -48.67 -5.11
CA LYS A 705 -32.41 -47.70 -4.03
C LYS A 705 -31.86 -48.23 -2.72
N ILE A 706 -30.99 -47.44 -2.09
CA ILE A 706 -30.42 -47.73 -0.77
C ILE A 706 -30.84 -46.60 0.18
N THR A 707 -31.30 -46.97 1.37
CA THR A 707 -31.63 -46.03 2.44
C THR A 707 -30.67 -46.27 3.60
N LEU A 708 -29.94 -45.23 3.99
CA LEU A 708 -28.97 -45.24 5.09
C LEU A 708 -29.50 -44.30 6.17
N GLY A 709 -30.02 -44.82 7.28
CA GLY A 709 -30.55 -44.00 8.36
C GLY A 709 -29.46 -43.43 9.28
N SER A 710 -29.88 -42.75 10.36
CA SER A 710 -28.98 -42.19 11.37
C SER A 710 -28.20 -43.24 12.16
N GLU A 711 -28.73 -44.46 12.24
CA GLU A 711 -28.16 -45.61 12.94
C GLU A 711 -26.92 -46.20 12.26
N VAL A 712 -26.68 -45.87 10.99
CA VAL A 712 -25.53 -46.33 10.19
C VAL A 712 -24.56 -45.20 9.81
N TYR A 713 -24.61 -44.07 10.52
CA TYR A 713 -23.78 -42.90 10.30
C TYR A 713 -22.50 -42.93 11.16
N ASN A 714 -21.33 -42.74 10.53
CA ASN A 714 -20.03 -42.56 11.20
C ASN A 714 -19.69 -43.63 12.28
N LEU A 715 -20.03 -44.89 12.04
CA LEU A 715 -19.85 -45.98 13.01
C LEU A 715 -18.37 -46.39 13.16
N SER A 716 -17.86 -46.44 14.39
CA SER A 716 -16.54 -47.04 14.67
C SER A 716 -16.53 -48.57 14.49
N GLU A 717 -17.68 -49.21 14.67
CA GLU A 717 -17.87 -50.65 14.53
C GLU A 717 -19.09 -50.91 13.63
N PRO A 718 -18.90 -51.00 12.30
CA PRO A 718 -20.01 -51.20 11.38
C PRO A 718 -20.61 -52.60 11.54
N ASN A 719 -21.94 -52.66 11.61
CA ASN A 719 -22.71 -53.90 11.62
C ASN A 719 -22.81 -54.52 10.21
N ASP A 720 -23.65 -55.55 10.06
CA ASP A 720 -23.84 -56.25 8.79
C ASP A 720 -24.75 -55.49 7.80
N ASP A 721 -24.97 -54.19 8.00
CA ASP A 721 -25.70 -53.30 7.09
C ASP A 721 -24.77 -52.29 6.40
N PRO A 722 -25.16 -51.74 5.24
CA PRO A 722 -24.45 -50.63 4.62
C PRO A 722 -24.41 -49.40 5.54
N CYS A 723 -23.27 -48.73 5.61
CA CYS A 723 -23.07 -47.52 6.40
C CYS A 723 -22.35 -46.44 5.60
N PHE A 724 -22.27 -45.23 6.14
CA PHE A 724 -21.59 -44.12 5.48
C PHE A 724 -20.83 -43.22 6.46
N TYR A 725 -19.80 -42.58 5.91
CA TYR A 725 -18.88 -41.72 6.64
C TYR A 725 -18.77 -40.36 5.95
N ASP A 726 -18.90 -39.30 6.74
CA ASP A 726 -18.61 -37.93 6.32
C ASP A 726 -17.30 -37.43 6.97
N MET A 727 -17.04 -36.12 6.91
CA MET A 727 -15.80 -35.54 7.42
C MET A 727 -15.82 -35.20 8.91
N LEU A 728 -16.94 -35.44 9.62
CA LEU A 728 -17.03 -35.37 11.09
C LEU A 728 -16.62 -36.68 11.77
N TYR A 729 -16.37 -37.75 11.02
CA TYR A 729 -15.81 -38.98 11.56
C TYR A 729 -14.43 -38.72 12.20
N GLN A 730 -14.26 -39.17 13.45
CA GLN A 730 -13.13 -38.75 14.30
C GLN A 730 -11.86 -39.57 14.09
N ASN A 731 -11.98 -40.82 13.62
CA ASN A 731 -10.82 -41.69 13.44
C ASN A 731 -10.13 -41.42 12.10
N GLN A 732 -8.83 -41.71 12.02
CA GLN A 732 -8.04 -41.51 10.81
C GLN A 732 -8.26 -42.60 9.75
N GLU A 733 -8.85 -43.72 10.15
CA GLU A 733 -9.11 -44.89 9.31
C GLU A 733 -10.56 -45.35 9.47
N ILE A 734 -11.15 -45.76 8.35
CA ILE A 734 -12.50 -46.33 8.26
C ILE A 734 -12.37 -47.85 8.36
N PRO A 735 -13.19 -48.51 9.19
CA PRO A 735 -13.18 -49.97 9.31
C PRO A 735 -13.46 -50.64 7.96
N GLY A 736 -12.47 -51.36 7.44
CA GLY A 736 -12.60 -52.13 6.22
C GLY A 736 -13.09 -53.54 6.52
N ASN A 737 -12.28 -54.33 7.21
CA ASN A 737 -12.63 -55.64 7.76
C ASN A 737 -13.45 -56.56 6.82
N GLY A 738 -13.04 -56.68 5.56
CA GLY A 738 -13.73 -57.52 4.57
C GLY A 738 -14.87 -56.83 3.81
N ARG A 739 -15.09 -55.53 4.02
CA ARG A 739 -16.12 -54.73 3.38
C ARG A 739 -15.63 -54.09 2.07
N ILE A 740 -16.58 -53.60 1.28
CA ILE A 740 -16.34 -52.80 0.08
C ILE A 740 -16.58 -51.33 0.42
N LEU A 741 -15.53 -50.51 0.34
CA LEU A 741 -15.61 -49.06 0.54
C LEU A 741 -15.72 -48.34 -0.81
N VAL A 742 -16.63 -47.39 -0.89
CA VAL A 742 -16.89 -46.58 -2.08
C VAL A 742 -16.59 -45.12 -1.74
N ARG A 743 -15.52 -44.57 -2.31
CA ARG A 743 -15.16 -43.15 -2.12
C ARG A 743 -15.87 -42.31 -3.17
N MET A 744 -16.54 -41.27 -2.71
CA MET A 744 -17.31 -40.36 -3.54
C MET A 744 -16.58 -39.02 -3.69
N ALA A 745 -16.77 -38.35 -4.82
CA ALA A 745 -16.55 -36.91 -4.95
C ALA A 745 -17.85 -36.26 -5.42
N GLY A 746 -18.48 -35.49 -4.52
CA GLY A 746 -19.86 -35.07 -4.71
C GLY A 746 -20.77 -36.29 -4.84
N ASN A 747 -21.45 -36.42 -5.98
CA ASN A 747 -22.35 -37.52 -6.29
C ASN A 747 -21.76 -38.57 -7.27
N ILE A 748 -20.44 -38.56 -7.50
CA ILE A 748 -19.76 -39.48 -8.42
C ILE A 748 -18.86 -40.45 -7.64
N ILE A 749 -18.90 -41.74 -7.99
CA ILE A 749 -17.99 -42.77 -7.45
C ILE A 749 -16.58 -42.55 -8.03
N LYS A 750 -15.57 -42.45 -7.16
CA LYS A 750 -14.17 -42.26 -7.55
C LYS A 750 -13.31 -43.49 -7.36
N ASP A 751 -13.47 -44.20 -6.23
CA ASP A 751 -12.76 -45.45 -5.96
C ASP A 751 -13.74 -46.48 -5.39
N ILE A 752 -13.54 -47.76 -5.75
CA ILE A 752 -14.19 -48.92 -5.10
C ILE A 752 -13.09 -49.82 -4.55
N ILE A 753 -13.04 -50.00 -3.24
CA ILE A 753 -11.95 -50.66 -2.52
C ILE A 753 -12.51 -51.87 -1.79
N ALA A 754 -12.17 -53.08 -2.26
CA ALA A 754 -12.45 -54.31 -1.52
C ALA A 754 -11.34 -54.54 -0.48
N THR A 755 -11.73 -54.74 0.78
CA THR A 755 -10.79 -54.92 1.88
C THR A 755 -10.72 -56.37 2.34
N HIS A 756 -9.64 -56.76 3.01
CA HIS A 756 -9.55 -58.05 3.70
C HIS A 756 -9.88 -57.89 5.20
N LYS A 757 -10.07 -59.03 5.89
CA LYS A 757 -10.34 -59.05 7.32
C LYS A 757 -9.20 -58.37 8.10
N GLY A 758 -9.54 -57.47 9.02
CA GLY A 758 -8.57 -56.67 9.79
C GLY A 758 -7.85 -55.55 9.02
N GLN A 759 -8.24 -55.27 7.77
CA GLN A 759 -7.71 -54.14 7.01
C GLN A 759 -8.60 -52.91 7.21
N ASP A 760 -8.01 -51.81 7.66
CA ASP A 760 -8.66 -50.51 7.70
C ASP A 760 -8.14 -49.60 6.58
N ILE A 761 -8.95 -48.60 6.21
CA ILE A 761 -8.68 -47.72 5.07
C ILE A 761 -8.55 -46.27 5.53
N PRO A 762 -7.46 -45.56 5.17
CA PRO A 762 -7.32 -44.15 5.54
C PRO A 762 -8.47 -43.26 5.05
N VAL A 763 -8.91 -42.34 5.90
CA VAL A 763 -9.85 -41.28 5.54
C VAL A 763 -9.16 -40.31 4.57
N LEU A 764 -9.74 -40.13 3.39
CA LEU A 764 -9.39 -39.00 2.53
C LEU A 764 -10.24 -37.80 2.95
N PRO A 765 -9.68 -36.59 3.07
CA PRO A 765 -10.43 -35.43 3.52
C PRO A 765 -11.25 -34.81 2.37
N VAL A 766 -12.03 -35.63 1.66
CA VAL A 766 -12.87 -35.23 0.52
C VAL A 766 -14.03 -36.20 0.34
N GLY A 767 -15.23 -35.65 0.11
CA GLY A 767 -16.43 -36.41 -0.22
C GLY A 767 -16.91 -37.35 0.90
N LEU A 768 -17.94 -38.14 0.59
CA LEU A 768 -18.43 -39.20 1.49
C LEU A 768 -17.72 -40.52 1.18
N THR A 769 -17.62 -41.39 2.17
CA THR A 769 -17.26 -42.80 1.97
C THR A 769 -18.43 -43.68 2.36
N LEU A 770 -18.91 -44.51 1.44
CA LEU A 770 -19.94 -45.52 1.72
C LEU A 770 -19.23 -46.86 2.00
N SER A 771 -19.77 -47.68 2.88
CA SER A 771 -19.17 -48.98 3.25
C SER A 771 -20.21 -50.08 3.28
N PHE A 772 -19.99 -51.11 2.45
CA PHE A 772 -20.93 -52.19 2.21
C PHE A 772 -20.36 -53.53 2.65
N PRO A 773 -21.15 -54.39 3.31
CA PRO A 773 -20.88 -55.82 3.34
C PRO A 773 -20.80 -56.37 1.91
N GLN A 774 -19.89 -57.32 1.65
CA GLN A 774 -19.60 -57.80 0.30
C GLN A 774 -20.84 -58.34 -0.45
N ASN A 775 -21.78 -58.96 0.28
CA ASN A 775 -23.03 -59.50 -0.25
C ASN A 775 -24.12 -58.43 -0.51
N LYS A 776 -23.98 -57.22 0.05
CA LYS A 776 -24.93 -56.11 -0.09
C LYS A 776 -24.44 -55.00 -1.03
N PHE A 777 -23.24 -55.13 -1.60
CA PHE A 777 -22.70 -54.16 -2.56
C PHE A 777 -23.44 -54.21 -3.92
N PRO A 778 -23.92 -53.09 -4.46
CA PRO A 778 -24.61 -53.07 -5.75
C PRO A 778 -23.66 -53.42 -6.92
N LYS A 779 -23.91 -54.54 -7.60
CA LYS A 779 -23.07 -55.01 -8.72
C LYS A 779 -23.02 -54.06 -9.92
N SER A 780 -24.01 -53.17 -10.07
CA SER A 780 -24.06 -52.18 -11.15
C SER A 780 -23.10 -51.00 -10.92
N TRP A 781 -22.65 -50.76 -9.69
CA TRP A 781 -21.83 -49.62 -9.35
C TRP A 781 -20.38 -49.82 -9.80
N LYS A 782 -19.88 -48.88 -10.58
CA LYS A 782 -18.50 -48.82 -11.10
C LYS A 782 -17.90 -47.45 -10.85
N GLU A 783 -16.58 -47.32 -10.94
CA GLU A 783 -15.93 -46.00 -10.94
C GLU A 783 -16.53 -45.08 -12.01
N ASN A 784 -16.63 -43.79 -11.70
CA ASN A 784 -17.30 -42.73 -12.48
C ASN A 784 -18.82 -42.86 -12.62
N THR A 785 -19.47 -43.79 -11.92
CA THR A 785 -20.93 -43.84 -11.83
C THR A 785 -21.45 -42.62 -11.07
N THR A 786 -22.46 -41.95 -11.64
CA THR A 786 -23.19 -40.86 -10.97
C THR A 786 -24.36 -41.43 -10.18
N LEU A 787 -24.52 -40.99 -8.94
CA LEU A 787 -25.60 -41.39 -8.02
C LEU A 787 -26.55 -40.21 -7.80
N ASP A 788 -27.84 -40.48 -7.66
CA ASP A 788 -28.81 -39.50 -7.16
C ASP A 788 -28.89 -39.64 -5.64
N ILE A 789 -28.69 -38.53 -4.92
CA ILE A 789 -28.61 -38.50 -3.46
C ILE A 789 -29.73 -37.61 -2.94
N ARG A 790 -30.46 -38.06 -1.91
CA ARG A 790 -31.43 -37.26 -1.17
C ARG A 790 -31.13 -37.31 0.33
N MET A 791 -31.32 -36.17 1.00
CA MET A 791 -31.14 -36.03 2.43
C MET A 791 -32.41 -36.41 3.18
N ILE A 792 -32.33 -37.32 4.17
CA ILE A 792 -33.51 -37.71 4.95
C ILE A 792 -33.96 -36.54 5.83
N GLY A 793 -35.26 -36.22 5.78
CA GLY A 793 -35.87 -35.16 6.59
C GLY A 793 -35.63 -33.74 6.08
N TRP A 794 -35.15 -33.59 4.84
CA TRP A 794 -35.02 -32.30 4.17
C TRP A 794 -36.20 -32.06 3.22
N PRO A 795 -36.70 -30.81 3.08
CA PRO A 795 -37.61 -30.45 2.01
C PRO A 795 -36.88 -30.43 0.66
N ASP A 796 -37.64 -30.38 -0.43
CA ASP A 796 -37.09 -30.20 -1.77
C ASP A 796 -36.54 -28.77 -1.94
N TYR A 797 -35.22 -28.64 -1.89
CA TYR A 797 -34.51 -27.41 -2.22
C TYR A 797 -34.21 -27.38 -3.72
N ASP A 798 -34.46 -26.24 -4.36
CA ASP A 798 -34.10 -26.02 -5.76
C ASP A 798 -32.59 -25.82 -5.92
N SER A 799 -32.01 -25.01 -5.04
CA SER A 799 -30.57 -24.70 -5.05
C SER A 799 -30.04 -24.53 -3.64
N ALA A 800 -28.78 -24.92 -3.43
CA ALA A 800 -28.10 -24.78 -2.16
C ALA A 800 -26.59 -24.72 -2.32
N ILE A 801 -25.92 -23.99 -1.44
CA ILE A 801 -24.46 -23.98 -1.36
C ILE A 801 -24.00 -23.86 0.09
N GLU A 802 -23.13 -24.78 0.51
CA GLU A 802 -22.45 -24.72 1.80
C GLU A 802 -21.20 -23.86 1.72
N ALA A 803 -20.99 -23.04 2.74
CA ALA A 803 -19.77 -22.28 2.95
C ALA A 803 -19.55 -22.04 4.44
N GLY A 804 -19.53 -20.79 4.89
CA GLY A 804 -19.47 -20.42 6.31
C GLY A 804 -18.21 -19.65 6.71
N PRO A 805 -18.02 -19.43 8.03
CA PRO A 805 -18.84 -19.93 9.14
C PRO A 805 -20.20 -19.23 9.26
N GLN A 806 -21.08 -19.71 10.15
CA GLN A 806 -22.34 -19.02 10.42
C GLN A 806 -22.06 -17.78 11.28
N HIS A 807 -22.55 -16.62 10.85
CA HIS A 807 -22.29 -15.35 11.53
C HIS A 807 -23.43 -14.98 12.47
N LEU A 808 -24.66 -15.05 11.97
CA LEU A 808 -25.86 -14.66 12.73
C LEU A 808 -26.92 -15.74 12.68
N ASP A 809 -27.59 -15.92 13.82
CA ASP A 809 -28.82 -16.67 13.96
C ASP A 809 -29.83 -15.83 14.75
N ASN A 810 -31.00 -15.58 14.16
CA ASN A 810 -32.04 -14.71 14.70
C ASN A 810 -31.54 -13.35 15.27
N GLY A 811 -30.55 -12.73 14.61
CA GLY A 811 -29.97 -11.43 14.97
C GLY A 811 -28.90 -11.50 16.07
N LYS A 812 -28.51 -12.70 16.51
CA LYS A 812 -27.46 -12.93 17.50
C LYS A 812 -26.22 -13.50 16.82
N VAL A 813 -25.03 -13.04 17.24
CA VAL A 813 -23.76 -13.61 16.77
C VAL A 813 -23.66 -15.04 17.29
N CYS A 814 -23.42 -16.00 16.40
CA CYS A 814 -23.48 -17.44 16.70
C CYS A 814 -22.32 -18.24 16.10
N ILE A 815 -21.17 -17.60 15.86
CA ILE A 815 -19.99 -18.25 15.26
C ILE A 815 -19.50 -19.36 16.18
N ASP A 816 -19.56 -20.60 15.70
CA ASP A 816 -19.08 -21.78 16.43
C ASP A 816 -18.25 -22.66 15.50
N MET A 817 -16.94 -22.59 15.68
CA MET A 817 -15.98 -23.26 14.81
C MET A 817 -15.88 -24.77 15.07
N ASP A 818 -16.25 -25.21 16.27
CA ASP A 818 -16.18 -26.61 16.68
C ASP A 818 -17.39 -27.36 16.15
N ILE A 819 -18.60 -26.84 16.38
CA ILE A 819 -19.85 -27.42 15.87
C ILE A 819 -19.82 -27.50 14.35
N GLU A 820 -19.32 -26.48 13.66
CA GLU A 820 -19.28 -26.45 12.20
C GLU A 820 -18.17 -27.33 11.60
N GLY A 821 -17.33 -27.96 12.43
CA GLY A 821 -16.29 -28.89 11.98
C GLY A 821 -15.02 -28.22 11.44
N TRP A 822 -14.85 -26.90 11.62
CA TRP A 822 -13.66 -26.18 11.13
C TRP A 822 -12.37 -26.61 11.84
N LYS A 823 -12.45 -26.99 13.12
CA LYS A 823 -11.27 -27.43 13.89
C LYS A 823 -10.92 -28.92 13.73
N THR A 824 -11.66 -29.66 12.90
CA THR A 824 -11.36 -31.08 12.65
C THR A 824 -10.06 -31.23 11.86
N LEU A 825 -9.36 -32.36 12.05
CA LEU A 825 -8.14 -32.68 11.31
C LEU A 825 -8.36 -32.65 9.79
N ASN A 826 -9.51 -33.14 9.32
CA ASN A 826 -9.88 -33.17 7.90
C ASN A 826 -10.07 -31.76 7.32
N SER A 827 -10.71 -30.86 8.08
CA SER A 827 -10.88 -29.46 7.68
C SER A 827 -9.54 -28.72 7.67
N ILE A 828 -8.66 -28.95 8.65
CA ILE A 828 -7.32 -28.33 8.71
C ILE A 828 -6.45 -28.82 7.54
N ARG A 829 -6.43 -30.13 7.26
CA ARG A 829 -5.65 -30.74 6.17
C ARG A 829 -6.00 -30.15 4.81
N THR A 830 -7.29 -29.99 4.52
CA THR A 830 -7.78 -29.44 3.24
C THR A 830 -7.60 -27.94 3.10
N GLN A 831 -7.06 -27.25 4.13
CA GLN A 831 -7.09 -25.80 4.23
C GLN A 831 -8.50 -25.19 4.08
N ALA A 832 -9.55 -26.03 4.09
CA ALA A 832 -10.90 -25.56 4.32
C ALA A 832 -10.93 -24.84 5.67
N ALA A 833 -10.09 -25.27 6.61
CA ALA A 833 -9.67 -24.47 7.74
C ALA A 833 -8.22 -23.91 7.65
N ARG A 834 -8.05 -22.62 7.31
CA ARG A 834 -6.91 -21.80 7.73
C ARG A 834 -6.73 -21.70 9.26
N LEU A 835 -5.48 -21.61 9.72
CA LEU A 835 -5.12 -21.54 11.14
C LEU A 835 -5.43 -20.20 11.85
N ASP A 836 -5.98 -19.21 11.16
CA ASP A 836 -6.10 -17.82 11.64
C ASP A 836 -7.51 -17.21 11.58
N TYR A 837 -8.60 -17.99 11.45
CA TYR A 837 -9.95 -17.46 11.15
C TYR A 837 -10.56 -16.46 12.14
N LEU A 838 -10.32 -16.62 13.44
CA LEU A 838 -10.97 -15.78 14.45
C LEU A 838 -10.18 -14.49 14.70
N ASP A 839 -8.85 -14.57 14.69
CA ASP A 839 -7.97 -13.51 15.19
C ASP A 839 -7.14 -12.84 14.08
N SER A 840 -7.64 -12.91 12.84
CA SER A 840 -7.01 -12.33 11.65
C SER A 840 -8.00 -11.51 10.85
N ARG A 841 -7.65 -10.25 10.57
CA ARG A 841 -8.39 -9.40 9.65
C ARG A 841 -7.85 -9.57 8.24
N GLY A 842 -8.76 -9.79 7.29
CA GLY A 842 -8.48 -9.81 5.86
C GLY A 842 -9.76 -9.58 5.06
N PRO A 843 -9.70 -9.58 3.71
CA PRO A 843 -10.89 -9.44 2.90
C PRO A 843 -11.94 -10.52 3.24
N LYS A 844 -13.22 -10.14 3.31
CA LYS A 844 -14.32 -11.05 3.66
C LYS A 844 -15.50 -10.83 2.72
N ILE A 845 -16.27 -11.89 2.49
CA ILE A 845 -17.60 -11.84 1.89
C ILE A 845 -18.59 -12.61 2.77
N ALA A 846 -19.79 -12.07 2.91
CA ALA A 846 -20.89 -12.70 3.62
C ALA A 846 -22.23 -12.38 2.95
N ILE A 847 -23.20 -13.25 3.16
CA ILE A 847 -24.59 -12.99 2.82
C ILE A 847 -25.45 -13.01 4.07
N GLY A 848 -26.59 -12.36 4.03
CA GLY A 848 -27.56 -12.43 5.10
C GLY A 848 -28.98 -12.08 4.69
N LEU A 849 -29.92 -12.42 5.55
CA LEU A 849 -31.35 -12.19 5.39
C LEU A 849 -31.83 -11.22 6.46
N ASP A 850 -32.51 -10.16 6.03
CA ASP A 850 -33.14 -9.22 6.97
C ASP A 850 -34.52 -9.73 7.46
N LYS A 851 -35.20 -8.92 8.27
CA LYS A 851 -36.52 -9.28 8.83
C LYS A 851 -37.61 -9.52 7.78
N ASN A 852 -37.45 -9.00 6.56
CA ASN A 852 -38.40 -9.16 5.46
C ASN A 852 -38.05 -10.36 4.56
N GLY A 853 -36.89 -11.00 4.78
CA GLY A 853 -36.35 -12.02 3.87
C GLY A 853 -35.61 -11.44 2.67
N ASP A 854 -35.32 -10.13 2.65
CA ASP A 854 -34.47 -9.54 1.62
C ASP A 854 -33.03 -10.07 1.77
N LEU A 855 -32.36 -10.33 0.65
CA LEU A 855 -30.97 -10.77 0.64
C LEU A 855 -30.04 -9.57 0.65
N LEU A 856 -29.05 -9.64 1.52
CA LEU A 856 -27.92 -8.72 1.54
C LEU A 856 -26.64 -9.49 1.28
N ILE A 857 -25.78 -8.93 0.44
CA ILE A 857 -24.44 -9.44 0.18
C ILE A 857 -23.48 -8.33 0.57
N ILE A 858 -22.55 -8.62 1.46
CA ILE A 858 -21.55 -7.66 1.94
C ILE A 858 -20.15 -8.20 1.68
N THR A 859 -19.32 -7.34 1.13
CA THR A 859 -17.88 -7.57 0.97
C THR A 859 -17.13 -6.52 1.76
N ILE A 860 -16.22 -6.96 2.63
CA ILE A 860 -15.24 -6.10 3.28
C ILE A 860 -13.94 -6.23 2.50
N ASN A 861 -13.45 -5.11 1.98
CA ASN A 861 -12.16 -5.03 1.31
C ASN A 861 -11.04 -5.30 2.34
N GLY A 862 -9.84 -5.62 1.87
CA GLY A 862 -8.67 -5.71 2.74
C GLY A 862 -7.40 -5.47 1.94
N ARG A 863 -6.28 -5.31 2.64
CA ARG A 863 -4.96 -5.10 2.02
C ARG A 863 -4.87 -3.80 1.20
N ILE A 864 -5.62 -2.80 1.62
CA ILE A 864 -5.60 -1.45 1.06
C ILE A 864 -5.58 -0.44 2.20
N ARG A 865 -5.11 0.79 1.93
CA ARG A 865 -4.98 1.85 2.95
C ARG A 865 -6.26 2.11 3.76
N GLU A 866 -7.41 2.01 3.12
CA GLU A 866 -8.72 2.30 3.74
C GLU A 866 -9.36 1.06 4.38
N SER A 867 -8.73 -0.12 4.30
CA SER A 867 -9.28 -1.33 4.89
C SER A 867 -8.24 -2.36 5.29
N VAL A 868 -8.18 -2.62 6.60
CA VAL A 868 -7.38 -3.73 7.14
C VAL A 868 -8.06 -5.09 7.02
N GLY A 869 -9.27 -5.15 6.45
CA GLY A 869 -10.09 -6.37 6.42
C GLY A 869 -10.95 -6.54 7.66
N ALA A 870 -11.57 -7.71 7.81
CA ALA A 870 -12.45 -8.07 8.92
C ALA A 870 -12.13 -9.48 9.45
N THR A 871 -12.30 -9.69 10.75
CA THR A 871 -12.51 -11.02 11.33
C THR A 871 -13.94 -11.50 11.03
N HIS A 872 -14.27 -12.76 11.38
CA HIS A 872 -15.67 -13.20 11.30
C HIS A 872 -16.58 -12.48 12.29
N HIS A 873 -16.07 -12.12 13.47
CA HIS A 873 -16.84 -11.33 14.44
C HIS A 873 -17.07 -9.89 13.97
N ASP A 874 -16.07 -9.26 13.34
CA ASP A 874 -16.18 -7.91 12.79
C ASP A 874 -17.33 -7.83 11.78
N ILE A 875 -17.34 -8.70 10.76
CA ILE A 875 -18.40 -8.70 9.73
C ILE A 875 -19.77 -9.09 10.30
N ALA A 876 -19.83 -10.01 11.26
CA ALA A 876 -21.07 -10.37 11.95
C ALA A 876 -21.67 -9.17 12.70
N ASN A 877 -20.85 -8.39 13.40
CA ASN A 877 -21.28 -7.18 14.11
C ASN A 877 -21.71 -6.06 13.13
N ILE A 878 -21.00 -5.90 12.01
CA ILE A 878 -21.39 -4.99 10.91
C ILE A 878 -22.77 -5.37 10.34
N MET A 879 -23.04 -6.66 10.14
CA MET A 879 -24.34 -7.13 9.65
C MET A 879 -25.45 -6.99 10.71
N LYS A 880 -25.15 -7.31 11.97
CA LYS A 880 -26.08 -7.18 13.10
C LYS A 880 -26.54 -5.73 13.28
N SER A 881 -25.61 -4.77 13.26
CA SER A 881 -25.93 -3.33 13.35
C SER A 881 -26.81 -2.82 12.21
N ARG A 882 -26.91 -3.58 11.10
CA ARG A 882 -27.75 -3.26 9.93
C ARG A 882 -29.08 -4.03 9.91
N GLY A 883 -29.42 -4.71 11.01
CA GLY A 883 -30.72 -5.40 11.16
C GLY A 883 -30.82 -6.75 10.44
N ILE A 884 -29.68 -7.37 10.12
CA ILE A 884 -29.64 -8.73 9.57
C ILE A 884 -29.95 -9.75 10.67
N ARG A 885 -30.77 -10.76 10.35
CA ARG A 885 -31.17 -11.81 11.29
C ARG A 885 -30.38 -13.10 11.11
N TYR A 886 -30.19 -13.52 9.87
CA TYR A 886 -29.42 -14.72 9.55
C TYR A 886 -28.27 -14.33 8.63
N ALA A 887 -27.07 -14.85 8.88
CA ALA A 887 -25.90 -14.53 8.06
C ALA A 887 -24.87 -15.65 8.07
N MET A 888 -24.15 -15.79 6.97
CA MET A 888 -23.03 -16.71 6.83
C MET A 888 -21.93 -16.14 5.93
N GLY A 889 -20.70 -16.56 6.17
CA GLY A 889 -19.55 -16.24 5.33
C GLY A 889 -19.43 -17.11 4.07
N PHE A 890 -18.60 -16.64 3.15
CA PHE A 890 -18.10 -17.39 1.99
C PHE A 890 -16.57 -17.40 1.98
N ASP A 891 -15.94 -18.05 0.99
CA ASP A 891 -14.48 -18.14 0.89
C ASP A 891 -13.82 -16.74 0.97
N PRO A 892 -13.02 -16.48 2.02
CA PRO A 892 -12.48 -15.14 2.29
C PRO A 892 -11.15 -14.89 1.56
N GLY A 893 -10.63 -13.66 1.67
CA GLY A 893 -9.36 -13.26 1.07
C GLY A 893 -9.49 -12.86 -0.40
N GLY A 894 -8.47 -13.14 -1.21
CA GLY A 894 -8.45 -12.73 -2.63
C GLY A 894 -9.58 -13.33 -3.49
N SER A 895 -10.24 -14.40 -3.01
CA SER A 895 -11.41 -15.02 -3.65
C SER A 895 -12.68 -14.18 -3.53
N SER A 896 -12.77 -13.33 -2.49
CA SER A 896 -13.95 -12.52 -2.21
C SER A 896 -14.28 -11.61 -3.39
N THR A 897 -15.39 -11.89 -4.07
CA THR A 897 -15.78 -11.20 -5.30
C THR A 897 -17.29 -11.04 -5.35
N LEU A 898 -17.77 -9.81 -5.52
CA LEU A 898 -19.17 -9.47 -5.76
C LEU A 898 -19.29 -8.75 -7.11
N VAL A 899 -20.14 -9.26 -7.97
CA VAL A 899 -20.43 -8.74 -9.31
C VAL A 899 -21.90 -8.35 -9.40
N ILE A 900 -22.17 -7.13 -9.87
CA ILE A 900 -23.52 -6.66 -10.20
C ILE A 900 -23.54 -6.10 -11.61
N ASP A 901 -24.51 -6.53 -12.42
CA ASP A 901 -24.70 -6.13 -13.81
C ASP A 901 -23.37 -6.17 -14.61
N GLY A 902 -22.61 -7.27 -14.41
CA GLY A 902 -21.33 -7.53 -15.08
C GLY A 902 -20.12 -6.78 -14.51
N LYS A 903 -20.27 -5.96 -13.47
CA LYS A 903 -19.18 -5.20 -12.85
C LYS A 903 -18.80 -5.76 -11.49
N THR A 904 -17.52 -6.09 -11.31
CA THR A 904 -16.95 -6.37 -9.99
C THR A 904 -17.00 -5.09 -9.16
N LEU A 905 -17.59 -5.16 -7.98
CA LEU A 905 -17.79 -4.01 -7.12
C LEU A 905 -16.65 -3.87 -6.10
N ASN A 906 -16.30 -4.95 -5.41
CA ASN A 906 -15.29 -4.91 -4.36
C ASN A 906 -13.87 -4.86 -4.93
N ILE A 907 -12.92 -4.52 -4.06
CA ILE A 907 -11.54 -4.24 -4.46
C ILE A 907 -10.66 -5.40 -4.01
N SER A 908 -9.92 -5.98 -4.96
CA SER A 908 -9.00 -7.09 -4.72
C SER A 908 -7.60 -6.74 -5.22
N PRO A 909 -6.59 -6.73 -4.32
CA PRO A 909 -5.20 -6.45 -4.68
C PRO A 909 -4.43 -7.73 -4.97
N TYR A 910 -4.78 -8.41 -6.07
CA TYR A 910 -4.12 -9.64 -6.52
C TYR A 910 -3.40 -9.52 -7.87
N ASN A 911 -3.65 -8.46 -8.65
CA ASN A 911 -3.30 -8.32 -10.07
C ASN A 911 -2.17 -9.25 -10.56
N HIS A 912 -2.49 -10.19 -11.45
CA HIS A 912 -1.57 -11.26 -11.86
C HIS A 912 -0.30 -10.74 -12.57
N ARG A 913 -0.31 -9.48 -13.00
CA ARG A 913 0.80 -8.79 -13.67
C ARG A 913 1.69 -8.01 -12.70
N TYR A 914 1.69 -8.33 -11.41
CA TYR A 914 2.48 -7.64 -10.38
C TYR A 914 4.00 -7.61 -10.62
N GLU A 915 4.51 -8.37 -11.59
CA GLU A 915 5.90 -8.28 -12.06
C GLU A 915 6.15 -7.10 -13.02
N GLU A 916 5.12 -6.61 -13.72
CA GLU A 916 5.18 -5.42 -14.59
C GLU A 916 5.33 -4.14 -13.76
N ASP A 917 4.62 -4.06 -12.63
CA ASP A 917 4.71 -2.95 -11.67
C ASP A 917 4.56 -3.49 -10.25
N VAL A 918 5.67 -3.42 -9.50
CA VAL A 918 5.75 -3.95 -8.14
C VAL A 918 4.98 -3.12 -7.11
N TYR A 919 4.66 -1.86 -7.44
CA TYR A 919 4.09 -0.91 -6.51
C TYR A 919 2.58 -0.86 -6.65
N SER A 920 2.05 -0.73 -7.87
CA SER A 920 0.63 -0.49 -8.06
C SER A 920 0.10 -0.92 -9.43
N LEU A 921 -1.02 -1.63 -9.44
CA LEU A 921 -1.80 -1.94 -10.65
C LEU A 921 -3.30 -1.87 -10.33
N PRO A 922 -4.18 -1.72 -11.33
CA PRO A 922 -5.63 -1.78 -11.12
C PRO A 922 -6.06 -3.05 -10.38
N PRO A 923 -7.15 -2.99 -9.59
CA PRO A 923 -7.62 -4.15 -8.83
C PRO A 923 -8.03 -5.29 -9.75
N GLU A 924 -7.76 -6.51 -9.32
CA GLU A 924 -8.14 -7.73 -10.02
C GLU A 924 -8.60 -8.80 -9.01
N PRO A 925 -9.79 -9.38 -9.17
CA PRO A 925 -10.24 -10.50 -8.33
C PRO A 925 -9.41 -11.76 -8.64
N ARG A 926 -9.25 -12.62 -7.64
CA ARG A 926 -8.65 -13.94 -7.88
C ARG A 926 -9.66 -14.85 -8.60
N ALA A 927 -9.15 -15.72 -9.46
CA ALA A 927 -9.95 -16.80 -10.02
C ALA A 927 -10.41 -17.77 -8.92
N VAL A 928 -11.68 -18.18 -9.00
CA VAL A 928 -12.34 -19.10 -8.07
C VAL A 928 -12.85 -20.33 -8.82
N ALA A 929 -13.19 -21.39 -8.10
CA ALA A 929 -13.62 -22.63 -8.75
C ALA A 929 -15.13 -22.75 -8.92
N ASN A 930 -15.90 -22.02 -8.12
CA ASN A 930 -17.34 -21.97 -8.23
C ASN A 930 -17.85 -20.56 -7.92
N ALA A 931 -19.05 -20.29 -8.39
CA ALA A 931 -19.74 -19.02 -8.17
C ALA A 931 -21.23 -19.27 -7.98
N VAL A 932 -21.87 -18.40 -7.21
CA VAL A 932 -23.33 -18.33 -7.12
C VAL A 932 -23.79 -17.23 -8.07
N LEU A 933 -24.74 -17.57 -8.94
CA LEU A 933 -25.33 -16.67 -9.93
C LEU A 933 -26.82 -16.49 -9.61
N LEU A 934 -27.27 -15.23 -9.63
CA LEU A 934 -28.66 -14.85 -9.48
C LEU A 934 -29.16 -14.30 -10.82
N SER A 935 -30.06 -15.04 -11.44
CA SER A 935 -30.61 -14.74 -12.77
C SER A 935 -32.07 -14.33 -12.68
N GLU A 936 -32.45 -13.33 -13.49
CA GLU A 936 -33.82 -12.87 -13.64
C GLU A 936 -34.53 -13.77 -14.67
N ILE A 937 -35.68 -14.32 -14.27
CA ILE A 937 -36.56 -15.16 -15.09
C ILE A 937 -37.63 -14.23 -15.68
N ASN A 938 -37.60 -14.03 -16.99
CA ASN A 938 -38.72 -13.40 -17.68
C ASN A 938 -39.84 -14.43 -17.76
N GLY A 939 -41.03 -14.13 -17.23
CA GLY A 939 -42.16 -15.08 -17.07
C GLY A 939 -42.82 -15.60 -18.36
N LYS A 940 -42.05 -15.85 -19.42
CA LYS A 940 -42.49 -16.48 -20.68
C LYS A 940 -41.87 -17.86 -20.95
N GLU A 941 -41.00 -18.37 -20.07
CA GLU A 941 -40.40 -19.72 -20.20
C GLU A 941 -40.70 -20.62 -19.00
#